data_AF-A0A953T336-F1
#
_entry.id   AF-A0A953T336-F1
#
_cell.length_a   1.000
_cell.length_b   1.000
_cell.length_c   1.000
_cell.angle_alpha   90.00
_cell.angle_beta   90.00
_cell.angle_gamma   90.00
#
_symmetry.space_group_name_H-M   'P 1'
#
loop_
_entity.id
_entity.type
_entity.pdbx_description
1 polymer ?
#
loop_
_entity_poly.entity_id
_entity_poly.type
_entity_poly.pdbx_seq_one_letter_code
_entity_poly.pdbx_strand_id
1 'polypeptide(L)'
;MENSKFVKFLILIIILGFFVFGAPPVLAYGVDTHAFLTSEAVNFYNRNFPNKIISNELKTYLIDGSRWGNRVPNPMNHFYDPIHSRGYNYTSKIDGYIPNLGNWQKSKDWAQNRVRQNHPFYKASAIIGSVVNAIQERKTNPLLGETETDFTWQRALDFYASGEKEKAFFALGHIIHLIQDKSVPGHTRNDANLFDSPYEFYANRFNLLNPDKKLSENIKNKKPIILNNLNSYFEGLARYSNNNFYSKDTIGIQSGYSLPKPEAYPKKINGLYFAFRKDEFGEDYLLFLIKKYKGEENLFSLNKENTGLRDPQNLVMSGYWSRLSVKSIQYSAGVINLFIEEGEKLKKEKQNIAQNPQNNFLGQALGAVSSFIDFLINSSQQAFSLMFGGDNLELLDKVSLDKNEADISLRRNETISSLRPFISVEKTYVEQGGTIKIRGQKFSPNKSATLFVIEPPRGIIIQKTLAVDNKGEFIENYILSSSAFLGTYFVYAQDVFAGVSTDRIKFQVLEKPKEQTQIRETEQEEGESLVQEKNQTEETIKETIKETGVQVPDKVCDFNVVQSPLRQKIIINEVAWMGSTESSSNEWIEIKNISGAEINIAGWQILDKGGNIKIKFGSKDKISAGGFYLLERTDDNSALNVKADIIYAGALSNENEGLRLFDSQCSLIDEVSSNPKWPAGDAASRRTMERSRDNLNWHTSSFIDGTPKQENSEPAPFFGGGGAAPAVPTPTLTPTPTPNIQPSEPLKIIISEVQITGGAGQADNEFVELYNPTSSAVDLSVLPLKLHIKNSRGTNNHKTLNFINTSIPAYGYFLIGPASGYTGSVSLDATYSVSGNKLVNNGAVYISTNVTADTDVIDKVGWGSQPAGGFETAPFPDNPGANQSIHRKLHLEPNKRFIDNGNNANDFEIQNCPSPKAQSKICSSNPVLENSAIPLKIVEVVFNPEGSDAGKERVVIYNQNDEEESAINVSNYSIQYLSLSGDFNDLKKRNFKTGQKIPSKGFFKIGMSCSTAAPCQGVDLSWSQSLHNDAGAVFLVKNKDKISGVNDSDIVDVYKYGNWPEINIPSDFSAVYNPNNLTINFTWSANPQLTYQIKEHNSPAKIIF
;
A
#
# COMPACT_ATOMS: atom_id res chain seq x y z
N MET A 1 -22.64 -14.48 -49.72
CA MET A 1 -22.67 -13.22 -48.92
C MET A 1 -22.68 -13.48 -47.41
N GLU A 2 -22.05 -14.56 -46.91
CA GLU A 2 -22.06 -14.90 -45.47
C GLU A 2 -20.73 -14.66 -44.75
N ASN A 3 -19.61 -14.57 -45.48
CA ASN A 3 -18.28 -14.34 -44.88
C ASN A 3 -18.08 -12.93 -44.30
N SER A 4 -18.92 -11.94 -44.62
CA SER A 4 -18.75 -10.58 -44.08
C SER A 4 -19.31 -10.41 -42.66
N LYS A 5 -20.25 -11.25 -42.24
CA LYS A 5 -20.83 -11.22 -40.88
C LYS A 5 -19.91 -11.89 -39.87
N PHE A 6 -19.26 -12.99 -40.25
CA PHE A 6 -18.31 -13.70 -39.39
C PHE A 6 -17.03 -12.89 -39.17
N VAL A 7 -16.51 -12.20 -40.20
CA VAL A 7 -15.34 -11.32 -40.08
C VAL A 7 -15.65 -10.09 -39.20
N LYS A 8 -16.85 -9.52 -39.29
CA LYS A 8 -17.27 -8.42 -38.40
C LYS A 8 -17.46 -8.85 -36.94
N PHE A 9 -17.95 -10.07 -36.71
CA PHE A 9 -18.09 -10.65 -35.37
C PHE A 9 -16.73 -10.99 -34.75
N LEU A 10 -15.78 -11.50 -35.55
CA LEU A 10 -14.42 -11.77 -35.11
C LEU A 10 -13.65 -10.48 -34.79
N ILE A 11 -13.82 -9.42 -35.58
CA ILE A 11 -13.25 -8.09 -35.29
C ILE A 11 -13.84 -7.53 -33.98
N LEU A 12 -15.13 -7.73 -33.73
CA LEU A 12 -15.78 -7.31 -32.48
C LEU A 12 -15.24 -8.07 -31.25
N ILE A 13 -14.99 -9.38 -31.39
CA ILE A 13 -14.39 -10.23 -30.33
C ILE A 13 -12.92 -9.92 -30.13
N ILE A 14 -12.17 -9.61 -31.19
CA ILE A 14 -10.78 -9.18 -31.09
C ILE A 14 -10.71 -7.81 -30.41
N ILE A 15 -11.62 -6.88 -30.74
CA ILE A 15 -11.72 -5.58 -30.07
C ILE A 15 -12.13 -5.77 -28.59
N LEU A 16 -13.14 -6.60 -28.28
CA LEU A 16 -13.51 -6.90 -26.89
C LEU A 16 -12.38 -7.61 -26.12
N GLY A 17 -11.68 -8.55 -26.76
CA GLY A 17 -10.52 -9.25 -26.21
C GLY A 17 -9.35 -8.29 -25.95
N PHE A 18 -9.16 -7.28 -26.80
CA PHE A 18 -8.18 -6.19 -26.61
C PHE A 18 -8.49 -5.28 -25.41
N PHE A 19 -9.76 -5.25 -24.94
CA PHE A 19 -10.18 -4.47 -23.78
C PHE A 19 -10.31 -5.29 -22.48
N VAL A 20 -10.53 -6.61 -22.58
CA VAL A 20 -10.67 -7.51 -21.42
C VAL A 20 -9.33 -8.08 -20.96
N PHE A 21 -8.38 -8.33 -21.88
CA PHE A 21 -7.00 -8.64 -21.54
C PHE A 21 -6.17 -7.37 -21.65
N GLY A 22 -5.96 -6.73 -20.50
CA GLY A 22 -5.26 -5.45 -20.28
C GLY A 22 -4.59 -4.84 -21.50
N ALA A 23 -5.19 -3.77 -22.04
CA ALA A 23 -4.38 -2.75 -22.70
C ALA A 23 -3.27 -2.37 -21.70
N PRO A 24 -1.98 -2.58 -22.04
CA PRO A 24 -0.92 -2.06 -21.19
C PRO A 24 -1.08 -0.54 -21.20
N PRO A 25 -0.76 0.14 -20.08
CA PRO A 25 -0.99 1.57 -19.95
C PRO A 25 -0.36 2.27 -21.15
N VAL A 26 -1.18 3.04 -21.87
CA VAL A 26 -0.65 4.05 -22.79
C VAL A 26 0.02 5.07 -21.88
N LEU A 27 1.34 5.00 -21.82
CA LEU A 27 2.12 5.72 -20.82
C LEU A 27 2.01 7.23 -21.09
N ALA A 28 1.31 7.92 -20.18
CA ALA A 28 1.66 9.26 -19.74
C ALA A 28 2.94 9.17 -18.86
N TYR A 29 3.42 10.28 -18.27
CA TYR A 29 4.45 10.16 -17.23
C TYR A 29 4.03 9.08 -16.22
N GLY A 30 5.00 8.36 -15.65
CA GLY A 30 4.71 7.39 -14.59
C GLY A 30 3.83 8.07 -13.52
N VAL A 31 2.84 7.34 -12.98
CA VAL A 31 1.86 7.87 -12.01
C VAL A 31 2.56 8.64 -10.88
N ASP A 32 3.71 8.16 -10.45
CA ASP A 32 4.50 8.82 -9.39
C ASP A 32 5.40 9.98 -9.87
N THR A 33 5.69 10.09 -11.16
CA THR A 33 6.33 11.28 -11.76
C THR A 33 5.35 12.46 -11.80
N HIS A 34 4.07 12.23 -12.11
CA HIS A 34 3.03 13.25 -11.97
C HIS A 34 2.91 13.71 -10.51
N ALA A 35 2.88 12.77 -9.56
CA ALA A 35 2.84 13.08 -8.13
C ALA A 35 4.02 13.97 -7.69
N PHE A 36 5.24 13.66 -8.19
CA PHE A 36 6.44 14.45 -7.95
C PHE A 36 6.36 15.86 -8.54
N LEU A 37 6.07 15.99 -9.84
CA LEU A 37 5.95 17.29 -10.49
C LEU A 37 4.86 18.16 -9.86
N THR A 38 3.76 17.54 -9.43
CA THR A 38 2.66 18.19 -8.70
C THR A 38 3.11 18.69 -7.32
N SER A 39 3.84 17.87 -6.56
CA SER A 39 4.40 18.28 -5.27
C SER A 39 5.33 19.49 -5.43
N GLU A 40 6.23 19.45 -6.42
CA GLU A 40 7.15 20.55 -6.71
C GLU A 40 6.42 21.80 -7.22
N ALA A 41 5.36 21.65 -8.00
CA ALA A 41 4.51 22.76 -8.44
C ALA A 41 3.83 23.46 -7.25
N VAL A 42 3.33 22.72 -6.26
CA VAL A 42 2.74 23.32 -5.04
C VAL A 42 3.80 24.01 -4.20
N ASN A 43 4.99 23.41 -4.03
CA ASN A 43 6.11 24.03 -3.33
C ASN A 43 6.51 25.36 -4.01
N PHE A 44 6.64 25.34 -5.34
CA PHE A 44 6.97 26.50 -6.15
C PHE A 44 5.88 27.56 -6.12
N TYR A 45 4.60 27.17 -6.14
CA TYR A 45 3.46 28.07 -5.97
C TYR A 45 3.49 28.77 -4.60
N ASN A 46 3.57 28.01 -3.51
CA ASN A 46 3.57 28.55 -2.14
C ASN A 46 4.70 29.55 -1.91
N ARG A 47 5.87 29.31 -2.52
CA ARG A 47 7.00 30.24 -2.45
C ARG A 47 6.75 31.55 -3.20
N ASN A 48 6.04 31.53 -4.32
CA ASN A 48 5.80 32.72 -5.15
C ASN A 48 4.52 33.47 -4.73
N PHE A 49 3.62 32.84 -3.99
CA PHE A 49 2.36 33.41 -3.51
C PHE A 49 2.19 33.23 -1.99
N PRO A 50 3.05 33.87 -1.16
CA PRO A 50 3.07 33.65 0.29
C PRO A 50 1.78 34.06 1.01
N ASN A 51 0.92 34.87 0.38
CA ASN A 51 -0.35 35.31 0.94
C ASN A 51 -1.52 34.35 0.63
N LYS A 52 -1.29 33.28 -0.15
CA LYS A 52 -2.31 32.31 -0.59
C LYS A 52 -1.79 30.88 -0.49
N ILE A 53 -1.15 30.53 0.63
CA ILE A 53 -0.49 29.22 0.80
C ILE A 53 -1.49 28.06 0.76
N ILE A 54 -1.14 27.02 0.01
CA ILE A 54 -1.80 25.73 0.01
C ILE A 54 -1.24 24.91 1.18
N SER A 55 -2.11 24.46 2.07
CA SER A 55 -1.72 23.62 3.20
C SER A 55 -1.17 22.27 2.75
N ASN A 56 -0.35 21.64 3.59
CA ASN A 56 0.15 20.28 3.32
C ASN A 56 -0.99 19.27 3.13
N GLU A 57 -2.12 19.46 3.80
CA GLU A 57 -3.31 18.63 3.61
C GLU A 57 -3.90 18.79 2.20
N LEU A 58 -4.18 20.02 1.74
CA LEU A 58 -4.71 20.25 0.39
C LEU A 58 -3.73 19.85 -0.72
N LYS A 59 -2.42 19.94 -0.45
CA LYS A 59 -1.36 19.42 -1.33
C LYS A 59 -1.52 17.91 -1.57
N THR A 60 -1.88 17.11 -0.55
CA THR A 60 -2.06 15.65 -0.72
C THR A 60 -3.22 15.32 -1.66
N TYR A 61 -4.35 16.02 -1.55
CA TYR A 61 -5.49 15.82 -2.46
C TYR A 61 -5.15 16.16 -3.91
N LEU A 62 -4.38 17.22 -4.13
CA LEU A 62 -3.94 17.63 -5.46
C LEU A 62 -2.95 16.63 -6.07
N ILE A 63 -2.03 16.09 -5.25
CA ILE A 63 -1.14 14.98 -5.64
C ILE A 63 -1.95 13.74 -6.03
N ASP A 64 -2.90 13.33 -5.20
CA ASP A 64 -3.71 12.13 -5.43
C ASP A 64 -4.59 12.28 -6.69
N GLY A 65 -5.19 13.45 -6.92
CA GLY A 65 -5.89 13.74 -8.17
C GLY A 65 -4.99 13.70 -9.40
N SER A 66 -3.71 14.09 -9.26
CA SER A 66 -2.74 14.03 -10.38
C SER A 66 -2.25 12.61 -10.71
N ARG A 67 -2.37 11.68 -9.77
CA ARG A 67 -2.03 10.26 -9.94
C ARG A 67 -3.11 9.47 -10.68
N TRP A 68 -4.35 9.95 -10.65
CA TRP A 68 -5.53 9.24 -11.14
C TRP A 68 -5.66 9.34 -12.67
N GLY A 69 -4.59 9.04 -13.40
CA GLY A 69 -4.49 9.18 -14.86
C GLY A 69 -4.65 7.89 -15.67
N ASN A 70 -4.82 6.73 -15.01
CA ASN A 70 -4.86 5.44 -15.71
C ASN A 70 -6.27 4.91 -16.03
N ARG A 71 -7.34 5.58 -15.55
CA ARG A 71 -8.73 5.14 -15.80
C ARG A 71 -9.77 6.22 -16.07
N VAL A 72 -9.43 7.51 -15.96
CA VAL A 72 -10.04 8.67 -16.66
C VAL A 72 -9.17 9.88 -16.27
N PRO A 73 -8.64 10.68 -17.21
CA PRO A 73 -8.88 10.67 -18.65
C PRO A 73 -8.45 9.36 -19.32
N ASN A 74 -9.17 8.94 -20.37
CA ASN A 74 -8.62 7.91 -21.26
C ASN A 74 -7.29 8.44 -21.81
N PRO A 75 -6.20 7.65 -21.85
CA PRO A 75 -4.91 8.12 -22.36
C PRO A 75 -4.96 8.77 -23.75
N MET A 76 -5.92 8.40 -24.58
CA MET A 76 -6.15 9.03 -25.88
C MET A 76 -6.56 10.52 -25.79
N ASN A 77 -7.13 10.94 -24.67
CA ASN A 77 -7.48 12.34 -24.39
C ASN A 77 -6.31 13.13 -23.78
N HIS A 78 -5.13 12.54 -23.56
CA HIS A 78 -3.95 13.25 -23.05
C HIS A 78 -3.31 14.10 -24.16
N PHE A 79 -3.66 13.83 -25.42
CA PHE A 79 -3.04 14.46 -26.58
C PHE A 79 -3.60 15.85 -26.86
N TYR A 80 -2.71 16.77 -27.22
CA TYR A 80 -3.07 18.03 -27.86
C TYR A 80 -1.90 18.51 -28.70
N ASP A 81 -2.05 18.40 -30.02
CA ASP A 81 -1.15 18.95 -31.03
C ASP A 81 -1.54 20.42 -31.32
N PRO A 82 -0.71 21.40 -30.91
CA PRO A 82 -1.01 22.82 -31.06
C PRO A 82 -0.70 23.35 -32.47
N ILE A 83 0.02 22.60 -33.30
CA ILE A 83 0.37 23.00 -34.67
C ILE A 83 -0.80 22.70 -35.60
N HIS A 84 -1.38 21.51 -35.47
CA HIS A 84 -2.55 21.10 -36.25
C HIS A 84 -3.87 21.25 -35.48
N SER A 85 -3.82 21.78 -34.25
CA SER A 85 -4.98 22.04 -33.39
C SER A 85 -5.91 20.82 -33.21
N ARG A 86 -5.34 19.66 -32.88
CA ARG A 86 -6.06 18.36 -32.80
C ARG A 86 -5.69 17.54 -31.55
N GLY A 87 -6.59 16.64 -31.15
CA GLY A 87 -6.28 15.57 -30.18
C GLY A 87 -5.59 14.41 -30.89
N TYR A 88 -5.60 13.21 -30.30
CA TYR A 88 -5.11 12.04 -31.03
C TYR A 88 -6.00 11.77 -32.25
N ASN A 89 -5.45 11.88 -33.45
CA ASN A 89 -6.19 11.67 -34.70
C ASN A 89 -5.21 11.31 -35.82
N TYR A 90 -5.48 10.22 -36.52
CA TYR A 90 -4.70 9.81 -37.68
C TYR A 90 -5.04 10.62 -38.94
N THR A 91 -4.04 11.35 -39.47
CA THR A 91 -4.10 12.07 -40.73
C THR A 91 -3.01 11.56 -41.67
N SER A 92 -3.39 10.80 -42.70
CA SER A 92 -2.47 10.12 -43.63
C SER A 92 -1.44 11.03 -44.33
N LYS A 93 -1.72 12.33 -44.46
CA LYS A 93 -0.78 13.32 -45.04
C LYS A 93 0.32 13.80 -44.08
N ILE A 94 0.11 13.65 -42.78
CA ILE A 94 0.97 14.18 -41.70
C ILE A 94 1.63 13.03 -40.94
N ASP A 95 0.86 11.97 -40.68
CA ASP A 95 1.16 10.94 -39.70
C ASP A 95 1.58 9.60 -40.33
N GLY A 96 2.30 9.62 -41.46
CA GLY A 96 2.52 8.49 -42.40
C GLY A 96 3.03 7.14 -41.84
N TYR A 97 3.22 7.01 -40.51
CA TYR A 97 3.58 5.78 -39.81
C TYR A 97 2.85 5.57 -38.45
N ILE A 98 1.86 6.39 -38.10
CA ILE A 98 1.19 6.36 -36.78
C ILE A 98 -0.03 5.41 -36.83
N PRO A 99 -0.26 4.56 -35.81
CA PRO A 99 -1.44 3.69 -35.76
C PRO A 99 -2.75 4.49 -35.75
N ASN A 100 -3.71 4.15 -36.61
CA ASN A 100 -5.04 4.77 -36.55
C ASN A 100 -5.86 4.18 -35.38
N LEU A 101 -5.85 4.87 -34.24
CA LEU A 101 -6.61 4.50 -33.04
C LEU A 101 -7.91 5.32 -32.88
N GLY A 102 -8.37 5.98 -33.94
CA GLY A 102 -9.58 6.80 -33.93
C GLY A 102 -9.36 8.29 -33.65
N ASN A 103 -10.47 9.04 -33.59
CA ASN A 103 -10.48 10.49 -33.42
C ASN A 103 -10.88 10.86 -31.99
N TRP A 104 -9.92 11.39 -31.24
CA TRP A 104 -10.08 11.71 -29.83
C TRP A 104 -10.08 13.19 -29.56
N GLN A 105 -10.73 13.56 -28.44
CA GLN A 105 -10.87 14.96 -28.07
C GLN A 105 -9.52 15.51 -27.61
N LYS A 106 -9.28 16.81 -27.86
CA LYS A 106 -8.09 17.50 -27.36
C LYS A 106 -8.14 17.49 -25.83
N SER A 107 -7.01 17.26 -25.16
CA SER A 107 -6.92 17.35 -23.68
C SER A 107 -7.51 18.64 -23.12
N LYS A 108 -7.27 19.78 -23.77
CA LYS A 108 -7.84 21.07 -23.37
C LYS A 108 -9.37 21.11 -23.41
N ASP A 109 -9.98 20.47 -24.41
CA ASP A 109 -11.44 20.43 -24.54
C ASP A 109 -12.02 19.36 -23.59
N TRP A 110 -11.29 18.26 -23.37
CA TRP A 110 -11.65 17.21 -22.42
C TRP A 110 -11.72 17.74 -20.98
N ALA A 111 -10.76 18.57 -20.57
CA ALA A 111 -10.70 19.25 -19.28
C ALA A 111 -11.94 20.12 -18.97
N GLN A 112 -12.76 20.43 -19.98
CA GLN A 112 -13.94 21.29 -19.88
C GLN A 112 -15.24 20.57 -20.30
N ASN A 113 -15.18 19.32 -20.75
CA ASN A 113 -16.34 18.63 -21.32
C ASN A 113 -17.01 17.66 -20.34
N ARG A 114 -17.90 18.22 -19.51
CA ARG A 114 -18.67 17.48 -18.50
C ARG A 114 -19.49 16.34 -19.10
N VAL A 115 -20.08 16.55 -20.27
CA VAL A 115 -20.95 15.57 -20.94
C VAL A 115 -20.15 14.34 -21.36
N ARG A 116 -18.97 14.55 -21.95
CA ARG A 116 -18.04 13.48 -22.31
C ARG A 116 -17.53 12.75 -21.08
N GLN A 117 -17.11 13.46 -20.04
CA GLN A 117 -16.60 12.85 -18.81
C GLN A 117 -17.67 12.04 -18.06
N ASN A 118 -18.94 12.46 -18.10
CA ASN A 118 -20.07 11.73 -17.52
C ASN A 118 -20.70 10.66 -18.43
N HIS A 119 -20.19 10.46 -19.65
CA HIS A 119 -20.78 9.51 -20.57
C HIS A 119 -20.75 8.09 -19.98
N PRO A 120 -21.82 7.26 -20.13
CA PRO A 120 -21.90 5.92 -19.55
C PRO A 120 -20.69 5.02 -19.83
N PHE A 121 -20.06 5.19 -21.01
CA PHE A 121 -18.80 4.55 -21.37
C PHE A 121 -17.69 4.74 -20.32
N TYR A 122 -17.56 5.94 -19.74
CA TYR A 122 -16.55 6.25 -18.71
C TYR A 122 -17.04 5.96 -17.28
N LYS A 123 -18.36 5.86 -17.06
CA LYS A 123 -18.94 5.43 -15.77
C LYS A 123 -18.85 3.92 -15.57
N ALA A 124 -19.00 3.13 -16.62
CA ALA A 124 -18.82 1.67 -16.58
C ALA A 124 -17.36 1.28 -16.30
N SER A 125 -16.38 2.11 -16.71
CA SER A 125 -14.96 1.92 -16.37
C SER A 125 -14.58 2.39 -14.96
N ALA A 126 -15.41 3.20 -14.30
CA ALA A 126 -15.18 3.70 -12.93
C ALA A 126 -15.47 2.62 -11.85
N ILE A 127 -16.20 1.56 -12.19
CA ILE A 127 -16.60 0.50 -11.25
C ILE A 127 -15.45 -0.51 -10.98
N ILE A 128 -14.31 -0.40 -11.67
CA ILE A 128 -13.19 -1.34 -11.51
C ILE A 128 -11.88 -0.57 -11.49
N GLY A 129 -11.27 -0.44 -10.31
CA GLY A 129 -9.86 -0.06 -10.17
C GLY A 129 -9.54 0.73 -8.91
N SER A 130 -9.13 0.04 -7.85
CA SER A 130 -8.39 0.65 -6.75
C SER A 130 -7.11 -0.17 -6.54
N VAL A 131 -6.02 0.32 -7.16
CA VAL A 131 -4.64 -0.07 -6.81
C VAL A 131 -3.99 1.20 -6.26
N VAL A 132 -4.37 1.51 -5.03
CA VAL A 132 -3.68 2.45 -4.15
C VAL A 132 -3.55 1.73 -2.81
N ASN A 133 -2.44 1.91 -2.09
CA ASN A 133 -2.27 1.36 -0.73
C ASN A 133 -3.56 1.54 0.10
N ALA A 134 -4.06 0.45 0.72
CA ALA A 134 -5.33 0.34 1.45
C ALA A 134 -5.49 1.27 2.69
N ILE A 135 -4.56 2.21 2.87
CA ILE A 135 -4.55 3.28 3.88
C ILE A 135 -4.97 4.64 3.26
N GLN A 136 -4.86 4.82 1.94
CA GLN A 136 -5.28 6.04 1.23
C GLN A 136 -6.63 5.91 0.51
N GLU A 137 -7.04 4.69 0.11
CA GLU A 137 -8.37 4.45 -0.47
C GLU A 137 -9.53 4.73 0.51
N ARG A 138 -9.25 4.67 1.81
CA ARG A 138 -10.20 5.02 2.89
C ARG A 138 -10.42 6.54 3.07
N LYS A 139 -9.66 7.39 2.37
CA LYS A 139 -9.78 8.87 2.43
C LYS A 139 -10.38 9.51 1.17
N THR A 140 -10.26 8.89 -0.01
CA THR A 140 -10.69 9.50 -1.29
C THR A 140 -12.05 9.00 -1.82
N ASN A 141 -12.37 7.71 -1.67
CA ASN A 141 -13.64 7.13 -2.15
C ASN A 141 -14.92 7.72 -1.48
N PRO A 142 -14.90 8.17 -0.20
CA PRO A 142 -16.06 8.82 0.42
C PRO A 142 -16.30 10.28 -0.03
N LEU A 143 -15.35 10.93 -0.71
CA LEU A 143 -15.43 12.37 -1.01
C LEU A 143 -16.30 12.67 -2.24
N LEU A 144 -16.28 11.84 -3.27
CA LEU A 144 -16.98 12.15 -4.54
C LEU A 144 -18.11 11.16 -4.89
N GLY A 145 -18.22 10.03 -4.17
CA GLY A 145 -19.18 8.97 -4.46
C GLY A 145 -18.65 8.02 -5.54
N GLU A 146 -19.01 6.73 -5.46
CA GLU A 146 -18.49 5.63 -6.29
C GLU A 146 -18.73 5.76 -7.82
N THR A 147 -19.31 6.88 -8.28
CA THR A 147 -19.70 7.12 -9.68
C THR A 147 -19.34 8.51 -10.21
N GLU A 148 -18.60 9.33 -9.45
CA GLU A 148 -18.17 10.65 -9.94
C GLU A 148 -17.08 10.47 -11.00
N THR A 149 -17.38 10.97 -12.21
CA THR A 149 -16.44 10.96 -13.33
C THR A 149 -16.23 12.37 -13.90
N ASP A 150 -16.86 13.39 -13.31
CA ASP A 150 -16.70 14.79 -13.68
C ASP A 150 -15.56 15.45 -12.91
N PHE A 151 -14.40 15.53 -13.55
CA PHE A 151 -13.22 16.23 -13.07
C PHE A 151 -12.92 17.44 -13.95
N THR A 152 -13.95 18.09 -14.47
CA THR A 152 -13.79 19.30 -15.30
C THR A 152 -13.34 20.50 -14.48
N TRP A 153 -12.72 21.47 -15.16
CA TRP A 153 -12.32 22.76 -14.56
C TRP A 153 -13.48 23.43 -13.81
N GLN A 154 -14.66 23.49 -14.45
CA GLN A 154 -15.84 24.08 -13.84
C GLN A 154 -16.29 23.32 -12.59
N ARG A 155 -16.25 21.98 -12.62
CA ARG A 155 -16.62 21.15 -11.48
C ARG A 155 -15.68 21.36 -10.28
N ALA A 156 -14.38 21.50 -10.53
CA ALA A 156 -13.40 21.86 -9.51
C ALA A 156 -13.68 23.25 -8.91
N LEU A 157 -14.01 24.25 -9.75
CA LEU A 157 -14.37 25.60 -9.29
C LEU A 157 -15.67 25.59 -8.47
N ASP A 158 -16.64 24.79 -8.86
CA ASP A 158 -17.91 24.65 -8.14
C ASP A 158 -17.68 24.10 -6.73
N PHE A 159 -16.86 23.06 -6.57
CA PHE A 159 -16.47 22.55 -5.26
C PHE A 159 -15.74 23.61 -4.43
N TYR A 160 -14.83 24.36 -5.04
CA TYR A 160 -14.11 25.43 -4.34
C TYR A 160 -15.08 26.51 -3.82
N ALA A 161 -15.99 26.97 -4.69
CA ALA A 161 -16.96 28.00 -4.36
C ALA A 161 -17.99 27.54 -3.30
N SER A 162 -18.29 26.25 -3.26
CA SER A 162 -19.14 25.62 -2.23
C SER A 162 -18.40 25.36 -0.91
N GLY A 163 -17.09 25.60 -0.84
CA GLY A 163 -16.28 25.37 0.35
C GLY A 163 -15.75 23.94 0.51
N GLU A 164 -16.01 23.05 -0.44
CA GLU A 164 -15.54 21.65 -0.48
C GLU A 164 -14.11 21.57 -1.02
N LYS A 165 -13.16 22.18 -0.30
CA LYS A 165 -11.79 22.42 -0.78
C LYS A 165 -11.04 21.12 -1.10
N GLU A 166 -11.27 20.03 -0.37
CA GLU A 166 -10.63 18.74 -0.61
C GLU A 166 -11.03 18.18 -1.99
N LYS A 167 -12.33 18.22 -2.30
CA LYS A 167 -12.88 17.80 -3.60
C LYS A 167 -12.40 18.70 -4.73
N ALA A 168 -12.35 19.99 -4.45
CA ALA A 168 -11.88 21.00 -5.39
C ALA A 168 -10.41 20.77 -5.79
N PHE A 169 -9.54 20.52 -4.80
CA PHE A 169 -8.11 20.27 -5.04
C PHE A 169 -7.85 18.89 -5.63
N PHE A 170 -8.65 17.88 -5.28
CA PHE A 170 -8.62 16.57 -5.94
C PHE A 170 -8.97 16.70 -7.43
N ALA A 171 -10.11 17.31 -7.77
CA ALA A 171 -10.51 17.52 -9.16
C ALA A 171 -9.51 18.40 -9.94
N LEU A 172 -8.93 19.43 -9.29
CA LEU A 172 -7.85 20.22 -9.85
C LEU A 172 -6.62 19.35 -10.19
N GLY A 173 -6.31 18.33 -9.38
CA GLY A 173 -5.22 17.39 -9.65
C GLY A 173 -5.32 16.72 -11.03
N HIS A 174 -6.52 16.38 -11.50
CA HIS A 174 -6.73 15.82 -12.84
C HIS A 174 -6.46 16.85 -13.95
N ILE A 175 -6.77 18.12 -13.70
CA ILE A 175 -6.45 19.20 -14.63
C ILE A 175 -4.94 19.41 -14.69
N ILE A 176 -4.27 19.37 -13.54
CA ILE A 176 -2.80 19.48 -13.44
C ILE A 176 -2.12 18.31 -14.16
N HIS A 177 -2.64 17.09 -14.05
CA HIS A 177 -2.18 15.93 -14.82
C HIS A 177 -2.16 16.21 -16.33
N LEU A 178 -3.30 16.65 -16.89
CA LEU A 178 -3.44 16.98 -18.32
C LEU A 178 -2.52 18.13 -18.77
N ILE A 179 -2.26 19.09 -17.89
CA ILE A 179 -1.31 20.19 -18.13
C ILE A 179 0.12 19.63 -18.18
N GLN A 180 0.49 18.78 -17.23
CA GLN A 180 1.82 18.16 -17.20
C GLN A 180 2.07 17.29 -18.45
N ASP A 181 1.05 16.63 -19.00
CA ASP A 181 1.15 15.91 -20.28
C ASP A 181 1.47 16.82 -21.47
N LYS A 182 1.27 18.14 -21.36
CA LYS A 182 1.71 19.07 -22.42
C LYS A 182 3.22 19.29 -22.38
N SER A 183 3.90 18.87 -21.32
CA SER A 183 5.37 18.81 -21.26
C SER A 183 5.95 17.51 -21.82
N VAL A 184 5.12 16.59 -22.31
CA VAL A 184 5.58 15.36 -22.97
C VAL A 184 5.56 15.56 -24.50
N PRO A 185 6.70 15.45 -25.20
CA PRO A 185 6.75 15.70 -26.64
C PRO A 185 5.79 14.82 -27.45
N GLY A 186 5.64 13.54 -27.10
CA GLY A 186 4.73 12.61 -27.79
C GLY A 186 3.26 13.07 -27.75
N HIS A 187 2.79 13.47 -26.56
CA HIS A 187 1.43 13.99 -26.36
C HIS A 187 1.15 15.34 -27.04
N THR A 188 2.16 16.03 -27.56
CA THR A 188 2.00 17.30 -28.28
C THR A 188 2.31 17.19 -29.77
N ARG A 189 2.78 16.03 -30.22
CA ARG A 189 3.19 15.75 -31.60
C ARG A 189 2.40 14.59 -32.22
N ASN A 190 1.25 14.28 -31.64
CA ASN A 190 0.34 13.21 -32.09
C ASN A 190 1.03 11.83 -32.13
N ASP A 191 2.04 11.61 -31.30
CA ASP A 191 2.90 10.42 -31.32
C ASP A 191 2.64 9.60 -30.06
N ALA A 192 1.74 8.62 -30.16
CA ALA A 192 1.26 7.86 -29.01
C ALA A 192 2.16 6.70 -28.57
N ASN A 193 3.18 6.33 -29.36
CA ASN A 193 4.17 5.27 -29.10
C ASN A 193 3.89 4.41 -27.85
N LEU A 194 2.89 3.53 -27.93
CA LEU A 194 2.19 2.93 -26.78
C LEU A 194 3.10 2.18 -25.80
N PHE A 195 4.29 1.73 -26.24
CA PHE A 195 5.21 0.90 -25.46
C PHE A 195 6.67 1.37 -25.50
N ASP A 196 6.96 2.51 -26.12
CA ASP A 196 8.35 2.94 -26.34
C ASP A 196 8.49 4.46 -26.47
N SER A 197 8.01 5.20 -25.47
CA SER A 197 8.30 6.63 -25.31
C SER A 197 9.63 6.82 -24.57
N PRO A 198 10.72 7.28 -25.24
CA PRO A 198 12.03 7.40 -24.61
C PRO A 198 12.05 8.45 -23.49
N TYR A 199 11.27 9.52 -23.64
CA TYR A 199 11.23 10.61 -22.68
C TYR A 199 10.51 10.20 -21.40
N GLU A 200 9.39 9.50 -21.50
CA GLU A 200 8.63 9.06 -20.34
C GLU A 200 9.35 7.91 -19.61
N PHE A 201 9.98 7.01 -20.34
CA PHE A 201 10.88 6.00 -19.73
C PHE A 201 12.03 6.64 -18.97
N TYR A 202 12.62 7.72 -19.52
CA TYR A 202 13.63 8.48 -18.80
C TYR A 202 13.04 9.15 -17.55
N ALA A 203 11.93 9.85 -17.69
CA ALA A 203 11.30 10.62 -16.61
C ALA A 203 10.80 9.76 -15.44
N ASN A 204 10.39 8.51 -15.68
CA ASN A 204 9.84 7.59 -14.67
C ASN A 204 10.78 7.32 -13.47
N ARG A 205 12.08 7.59 -13.62
CA ARG A 205 13.02 7.53 -12.49
C ARG A 205 12.74 8.56 -11.41
N PHE A 206 12.11 9.69 -11.76
CA PHE A 206 11.81 10.77 -10.84
C PHE A 206 10.41 10.60 -10.27
N ASN A 207 10.34 10.52 -8.95
CA ASN A 207 9.12 10.33 -8.19
C ASN A 207 9.27 10.93 -6.78
N LEU A 208 8.23 10.87 -5.94
CA LEU A 208 8.28 11.43 -4.59
C LEU A 208 9.36 10.81 -3.69
N LEU A 209 9.76 9.56 -3.97
CA LEU A 209 10.80 8.83 -3.23
C LEU A 209 12.19 9.01 -3.86
N ASN A 210 12.26 9.44 -5.12
CA ASN A 210 13.48 9.72 -5.84
C ASN A 210 13.36 11.07 -6.60
N PRO A 211 13.33 12.20 -5.88
CA PRO A 211 13.12 13.52 -6.49
C PRO A 211 14.36 13.97 -7.30
N ASP A 212 14.13 14.70 -8.38
CA ASP A 212 15.23 15.39 -9.09
C ASP A 212 15.74 16.57 -8.24
N LYS A 213 16.84 16.36 -7.51
CA LYS A 213 17.44 17.39 -6.65
C LYS A 213 17.85 18.65 -7.44
N LYS A 214 18.21 18.52 -8.73
CA LYS A 214 18.58 19.66 -9.57
C LYS A 214 17.36 20.47 -10.01
N LEU A 215 16.17 19.89 -10.02
CA LEU A 215 14.95 20.58 -10.45
C LEU A 215 14.61 21.77 -9.56
N SER A 216 14.69 21.57 -8.24
CA SER A 216 14.48 22.62 -7.23
C SER A 216 15.46 23.79 -7.41
N GLU A 217 16.72 23.52 -7.77
CA GLU A 217 17.71 24.56 -8.11
C GLU A 217 17.36 25.27 -9.42
N ASN A 218 17.02 24.51 -10.46
CA ASN A 218 16.68 25.04 -11.79
C ASN A 218 15.46 25.97 -11.76
N ILE A 219 14.51 25.73 -10.85
CA ILE A 219 13.34 26.60 -10.65
C ILE A 219 13.59 27.73 -9.64
N LYS A 220 14.70 27.72 -8.89
CA LYS A 220 14.90 28.61 -7.74
C LYS A 220 14.75 30.10 -8.09
N ASN A 221 15.20 30.53 -9.26
CA ASN A 221 15.13 31.94 -9.69
C ASN A 221 14.10 32.17 -10.80
N LYS A 222 13.17 31.22 -10.99
CA LYS A 222 12.10 31.31 -11.99
C LYS A 222 10.80 31.78 -11.33
N LYS A 223 9.85 32.24 -12.14
CA LYS A 223 8.50 32.62 -11.69
C LYS A 223 7.43 31.72 -12.32
N PRO A 224 6.27 31.52 -11.68
CA PRO A 224 5.12 30.89 -12.32
C PRO A 224 4.73 31.64 -13.59
N ILE A 225 4.27 30.91 -14.60
CA ILE A 225 3.71 31.50 -15.83
C ILE A 225 2.28 31.92 -15.52
N ILE A 226 1.94 33.20 -15.65
CA ILE A 226 0.60 33.71 -15.34
C ILE A 226 -0.13 34.03 -16.63
N LEU A 227 -1.23 33.31 -16.86
CA LEU A 227 -2.10 33.45 -18.03
C LEU A 227 -3.56 33.57 -17.59
N ASN A 228 -4.38 34.18 -18.44
CA ASN A 228 -5.73 34.64 -18.08
C ASN A 228 -6.83 33.57 -18.19
N ASN A 229 -6.53 32.37 -18.69
CA ASN A 229 -7.49 31.28 -18.81
C ASN A 229 -6.78 29.92 -18.97
N LEU A 230 -7.49 28.84 -18.65
CA LEU A 230 -6.98 27.46 -18.72
C LEU A 230 -6.49 27.07 -20.13
N ASN A 231 -7.21 27.44 -21.18
CA ASN A 231 -6.83 27.10 -22.57
C ASN A 231 -5.46 27.65 -22.96
N SER A 232 -5.09 28.83 -22.44
CA SER A 232 -3.79 29.45 -22.69
C SER A 232 -2.65 28.66 -22.07
N TYR A 233 -2.88 28.00 -20.92
CA TYR A 233 -1.89 27.12 -20.30
C TYR A 233 -1.64 25.86 -21.16
N PHE A 234 -2.72 25.21 -21.63
CA PHE A 234 -2.62 24.09 -22.57
C PHE A 234 -1.87 24.48 -23.84
N GLU A 235 -2.26 25.60 -24.46
CA GLU A 235 -1.63 26.10 -25.69
C GLU A 235 -0.15 26.43 -25.50
N GLY A 236 0.17 27.18 -24.46
CA GLY A 236 1.54 27.65 -24.22
C GLY A 236 2.51 26.51 -23.97
N LEU A 237 2.17 25.58 -23.07
CA LEU A 237 3.06 24.46 -22.73
C LEU A 237 3.14 23.46 -23.88
N ALA A 238 2.01 23.16 -24.54
CA ALA A 238 2.01 22.24 -25.67
C ALA A 238 2.87 22.78 -26.83
N ARG A 239 2.75 24.08 -27.13
CA ARG A 239 3.52 24.74 -28.18
C ARG A 239 5.00 24.81 -27.83
N TYR A 240 5.33 25.06 -26.56
CA TYR A 240 6.72 25.01 -26.09
C TYR A 240 7.31 23.62 -26.29
N SER A 241 6.61 22.57 -25.86
CA SER A 241 7.06 21.18 -26.01
C SER A 241 7.23 20.81 -27.48
N ASN A 242 6.20 21.03 -28.31
CA ASN A 242 6.18 20.70 -29.73
C ASN A 242 7.31 21.42 -30.52
N ASN A 243 7.53 22.71 -30.27
CA ASN A 243 8.48 23.52 -31.03
C ASN A 243 9.94 23.35 -30.63
N ASN A 244 10.21 22.73 -29.48
CA ASN A 244 11.56 22.65 -28.92
C ASN A 244 12.08 21.21 -28.80
N PHE A 245 11.20 20.21 -28.81
CA PHE A 245 11.58 18.83 -28.57
C PHE A 245 10.96 17.89 -29.60
N TYR A 246 11.69 16.84 -29.96
CA TYR A 246 11.17 15.79 -30.82
C TYR A 246 10.54 14.68 -29.98
N SER A 247 9.52 14.00 -30.52
CA SER A 247 9.16 12.67 -30.06
C SER A 247 9.81 11.62 -30.96
N LYS A 248 9.77 10.35 -30.56
CA LYS A 248 10.52 9.27 -31.20
C LYS A 248 10.22 9.17 -32.71
N ASP A 249 8.96 9.33 -33.11
CA ASP A 249 8.54 9.16 -34.50
C ASP A 249 8.45 10.48 -35.28
N THR A 250 8.83 11.59 -34.66
CA THR A 250 8.63 12.92 -35.23
C THR A 250 9.93 13.71 -35.41
N ILE A 251 11.08 13.03 -35.42
CA ILE A 251 12.39 13.62 -35.71
C ILE A 251 12.43 14.13 -37.16
N GLY A 252 12.83 15.39 -37.34
CA GLY A 252 13.02 16.04 -38.63
C GLY A 252 11.73 16.61 -39.25
N ILE A 253 11.88 17.45 -40.28
CA ILE A 253 10.75 18.18 -40.91
C ILE A 253 9.81 17.28 -41.71
N GLN A 254 10.30 16.11 -42.12
CA GLN A 254 9.52 15.08 -42.81
C GLN A 254 8.38 14.52 -41.96
N SER A 255 8.39 14.77 -40.65
CA SER A 255 7.33 14.37 -39.72
C SER A 255 6.06 15.22 -39.79
N GLY A 256 6.04 16.26 -40.63
CA GLY A 256 4.94 17.23 -40.70
C GLY A 256 5.07 18.39 -39.71
N TYR A 257 6.15 18.45 -38.92
CA TYR A 257 6.44 19.57 -38.01
C TYR A 257 7.69 20.34 -38.45
N SER A 258 7.56 21.67 -38.58
CA SER A 258 8.65 22.54 -39.06
C SER A 258 9.70 22.92 -38.01
N LEU A 259 9.42 22.67 -36.74
CA LEU A 259 10.26 22.91 -35.56
C LEU A 259 10.22 21.70 -34.64
N PRO A 260 11.25 21.39 -33.81
CA PRO A 260 12.47 22.17 -33.65
C PRO A 260 13.38 22.10 -34.89
N LYS A 261 14.26 23.08 -35.04
CA LYS A 261 15.32 23.09 -36.07
C LYS A 261 16.66 22.93 -35.36
N PRO A 262 17.49 21.93 -35.72
CA PRO A 262 18.84 21.81 -35.19
C PRO A 262 19.75 22.90 -35.78
N GLU A 263 20.87 23.16 -35.12
CA GLU A 263 22.01 23.88 -35.72
C GLU A 263 22.52 23.15 -36.98
N ALA A 264 23.19 23.89 -37.87
CA ALA A 264 23.58 23.38 -39.19
C ALA A 264 24.57 22.21 -39.14
N TYR A 265 25.40 22.14 -38.10
CA TYR A 265 26.44 21.12 -37.93
C TYR A 265 26.30 20.41 -36.58
N PRO A 266 26.62 19.09 -36.50
CA PRO A 266 26.41 18.34 -35.27
C PRO A 266 27.52 18.60 -34.25
N LYS A 267 27.18 18.42 -32.97
CA LYS A 267 28.13 18.45 -31.86
C LYS A 267 28.68 17.06 -31.62
N LYS A 268 30.01 16.92 -31.58
CA LYS A 268 30.67 15.65 -31.25
C LYS A 268 30.96 15.58 -29.75
N ILE A 269 30.42 14.56 -29.08
CA ILE A 269 30.60 14.33 -27.64
C ILE A 269 30.91 12.85 -27.46
N ASN A 270 32.03 12.52 -26.81
CA ASN A 270 32.43 11.13 -26.52
C ASN A 270 32.42 10.21 -27.76
N GLY A 271 32.84 10.73 -28.90
CA GLY A 271 32.88 9.98 -30.17
C GLY A 271 31.54 9.85 -30.90
N LEU A 272 30.43 10.29 -30.29
CA LEU A 272 29.09 10.30 -30.88
C LEU A 272 28.74 11.69 -31.43
N TYR A 273 27.89 11.74 -32.46
CA TYR A 273 27.42 12.98 -33.07
C TYR A 273 25.98 13.26 -32.68
N PHE A 274 25.71 14.49 -32.24
CA PHE A 274 24.39 14.92 -31.80
C PHE A 274 23.95 16.14 -32.59
N ALA A 275 22.69 16.14 -33.02
CA ALA A 275 22.02 17.39 -33.36
C ALA A 275 21.74 18.14 -32.06
N PHE A 276 21.91 19.46 -32.07
CA PHE A 276 21.69 20.32 -30.91
C PHE A 276 21.08 21.64 -31.36
N ARG A 277 20.56 22.40 -30.39
CA ARG A 277 20.16 23.80 -30.59
C ARG A 277 20.29 24.57 -29.28
N LYS A 278 20.15 25.89 -29.37
CA LYS A 278 20.06 26.76 -28.20
C LYS A 278 18.63 26.87 -27.70
N ASP A 279 18.49 26.91 -26.38
CA ASP A 279 17.23 27.22 -25.71
C ASP A 279 16.99 28.75 -25.62
N GLU A 280 15.92 29.13 -24.91
CA GLU A 280 15.52 30.53 -24.71
C GLU A 280 16.54 31.37 -23.91
N PHE A 281 17.50 30.74 -23.24
CA PHE A 281 18.58 31.40 -22.50
C PHE A 281 19.90 31.39 -23.29
N GLY A 282 19.91 30.83 -24.50
CA GLY A 282 21.12 30.72 -25.33
C GLY A 282 21.99 29.49 -25.00
N GLU A 283 21.52 28.60 -24.12
CA GLU A 283 22.26 27.42 -23.70
C GLU A 283 22.03 26.25 -24.67
N ASP A 284 23.12 25.58 -25.05
CA ASP A 284 23.06 24.42 -25.93
C ASP A 284 22.35 23.24 -25.25
N TYR A 285 21.51 22.53 -26.02
CA TYR A 285 21.02 21.20 -25.64
C TYR A 285 20.86 20.28 -26.84
N LEU A 286 21.01 18.99 -26.56
CA LEU A 286 20.99 17.94 -27.59
C LEU A 286 19.55 17.60 -27.95
N LEU A 287 19.27 17.50 -29.25
CA LEU A 287 17.97 17.19 -29.82
C LEU A 287 17.80 15.71 -30.12
N PHE A 288 18.80 15.08 -30.76
CA PHE A 288 18.82 13.66 -31.09
C PHE A 288 20.23 13.19 -31.40
N LEU A 289 20.49 11.90 -31.20
CA LEU A 289 21.70 11.20 -31.61
C LEU A 289 21.65 10.93 -33.12
N ILE A 290 22.78 11.16 -33.79
CA ILE A 290 23.01 10.82 -35.20
C ILE A 290 23.80 9.51 -35.22
N LYS A 291 23.15 8.42 -35.61
CA LYS A 291 23.70 7.05 -35.58
C LYS A 291 24.72 6.81 -36.69
N LYS A 292 24.58 7.48 -37.83
CA LYS A 292 25.50 7.41 -38.97
C LYS A 292 25.72 8.84 -39.47
N TYR A 293 26.94 9.36 -39.33
CA TYR A 293 27.29 10.69 -39.81
C TYR A 293 28.43 10.60 -40.82
N LYS A 294 28.21 11.12 -42.04
CA LYS A 294 29.19 11.07 -43.14
C LYS A 294 29.91 12.40 -43.41
N GLY A 295 29.77 13.41 -42.56
CA GLY A 295 30.51 14.68 -42.68
C GLY A 295 29.89 15.75 -43.59
N GLU A 296 29.02 15.37 -44.53
CA GLU A 296 28.41 16.29 -45.53
C GLU A 296 26.87 16.33 -45.48
N GLU A 297 26.26 15.66 -44.49
CA GLU A 297 24.80 15.49 -44.43
C GLU A 297 24.11 16.74 -43.88
N ASN A 298 23.15 17.26 -44.65
CA ASN A 298 22.25 18.31 -44.18
C ASN A 298 21.38 17.77 -43.03
N LEU A 299 21.59 18.30 -41.82
CA LEU A 299 20.88 17.86 -40.61
C LEU A 299 19.36 18.07 -40.68
N PHE A 300 18.87 18.95 -41.57
CA PHE A 300 17.45 19.21 -41.77
C PHE A 300 16.73 18.09 -42.54
N SER A 301 17.45 17.21 -43.25
CA SER A 301 16.89 16.14 -44.09
C SER A 301 17.27 14.72 -43.64
N LEU A 302 17.80 14.55 -42.43
CA LEU A 302 18.20 13.24 -41.92
C LEU A 302 16.99 12.32 -41.71
N ASN A 303 17.09 11.10 -42.22
CA ASN A 303 16.03 10.10 -42.09
C ASN A 303 15.97 9.50 -40.66
N LYS A 304 14.82 8.88 -40.33
CA LYS A 304 14.57 8.25 -39.03
C LYS A 304 15.53 7.10 -38.72
N GLU A 305 16.00 6.38 -39.74
CA GLU A 305 16.91 5.24 -39.59
C GLU A 305 18.30 5.65 -39.08
N ASN A 306 18.76 6.85 -39.44
CA ASN A 306 20.05 7.39 -39.04
C ASN A 306 20.00 8.23 -37.76
N THR A 307 18.84 8.36 -37.12
CA THR A 307 18.64 9.20 -35.94
C THR A 307 18.00 8.44 -34.78
N GLY A 308 18.08 8.98 -33.57
CA GLY A 308 17.43 8.40 -32.40
C GLY A 308 17.47 9.30 -31.17
N LEU A 309 16.49 9.13 -30.28
CA LEU A 309 16.44 9.88 -29.01
C LEU A 309 17.17 9.17 -27.85
N ARG A 310 17.48 7.88 -28.00
CA ARG A 310 18.23 7.11 -27.01
C ARG A 310 19.72 7.21 -27.30
N ASP A 311 20.49 7.60 -26.30
CA ASP A 311 21.95 7.59 -26.31
C ASP A 311 22.47 6.90 -25.03
N PRO A 312 23.68 6.30 -25.05
CA PRO A 312 24.19 5.50 -23.93
C PRO A 312 24.27 6.25 -22.58
N GLN A 313 24.40 7.58 -22.62
CA GLN A 313 24.56 8.42 -21.44
C GLN A 313 23.27 9.19 -21.09
N ASN A 314 22.18 8.97 -21.85
CA ASN A 314 20.92 9.70 -21.75
C ASN A 314 21.07 11.24 -21.82
N LEU A 315 22.06 11.75 -22.54
CA LEU A 315 22.33 13.18 -22.64
C LEU A 315 21.16 13.94 -23.29
N VAL A 316 20.53 13.34 -24.32
CA VAL A 316 19.37 13.94 -24.99
C VAL A 316 18.20 14.03 -24.02
N MET A 317 17.83 12.91 -23.38
CA MET A 317 16.68 12.86 -22.47
C MET A 317 16.89 13.69 -21.20
N SER A 318 18.12 13.79 -20.68
CA SER A 318 18.45 14.69 -19.57
C SER A 318 18.31 16.16 -19.96
N GLY A 319 18.77 16.53 -21.17
CA GLY A 319 18.59 17.88 -21.71
C GLY A 319 17.12 18.26 -21.94
N TYR A 320 16.28 17.29 -22.29
CA TYR A 320 14.84 17.46 -22.42
C TYR A 320 14.19 17.66 -21.05
N TRP A 321 14.47 16.74 -20.11
CA TRP A 321 13.88 16.74 -18.78
C TRP A 321 14.17 18.04 -18.03
N SER A 322 15.42 18.49 -18.02
CA SER A 322 15.84 19.74 -17.34
C SER A 322 15.10 21.00 -17.80
N ARG A 323 14.49 20.99 -18.98
CA ARG A 323 13.71 22.11 -19.54
C ARG A 323 12.21 21.89 -19.41
N LEU A 324 11.73 20.71 -19.78
CA LEU A 324 10.32 20.36 -19.78
C LEU A 324 9.75 20.25 -18.37
N SER A 325 10.49 19.69 -17.40
CA SER A 325 10.06 19.61 -15.99
C SER A 325 9.95 21.00 -15.35
N VAL A 326 10.89 21.90 -15.63
CA VAL A 326 10.85 23.31 -15.19
C VAL A 326 9.60 24.01 -15.73
N LYS A 327 9.34 23.91 -17.05
CA LYS A 327 8.14 24.52 -17.64
C LYS A 327 6.86 23.87 -17.10
N SER A 328 6.85 22.55 -16.91
CA SER A 328 5.74 21.82 -16.31
C SER A 328 5.36 22.39 -14.94
N ILE A 329 6.36 22.63 -14.07
CA ILE A 329 6.18 23.28 -12.76
C ILE A 329 5.70 24.73 -12.89
N GLN A 330 6.33 25.54 -13.74
CA GLN A 330 5.96 26.95 -13.90
C GLN A 330 4.52 27.13 -14.39
N TYR A 331 4.08 26.29 -15.33
CA TYR A 331 2.71 26.31 -15.85
C TYR A 331 1.72 25.74 -14.82
N SER A 332 2.04 24.63 -14.15
CA SER A 332 1.18 24.03 -13.12
C SER A 332 0.93 25.01 -11.96
N ALA A 333 1.96 25.70 -11.48
CA ALA A 333 1.81 26.74 -10.45
C ALA A 333 0.94 27.92 -10.93
N GLY A 334 1.01 28.28 -12.21
CA GLY A 334 0.12 29.28 -12.79
C GLY A 334 -1.34 28.83 -12.86
N VAL A 335 -1.59 27.58 -13.23
CA VAL A 335 -2.94 26.97 -13.23
C VAL A 335 -3.52 26.95 -11.82
N ILE A 336 -2.72 26.58 -10.82
CA ILE A 336 -3.11 26.64 -9.41
C ILE A 336 -3.49 28.08 -9.01
N ASN A 337 -2.70 29.08 -9.41
CA ASN A 337 -3.03 30.48 -9.13
C ASN A 337 -4.36 30.91 -9.77
N LEU A 338 -4.53 30.60 -11.06
CA LEU A 338 -5.74 30.91 -11.81
C LEU A 338 -6.97 30.27 -11.15
N PHE A 339 -6.86 29.00 -10.76
CA PHE A 339 -7.92 28.27 -10.08
C PHE A 339 -8.37 28.94 -8.79
N ILE A 340 -7.41 29.33 -7.94
CA ILE A 340 -7.70 30.00 -6.66
C ILE A 340 -8.35 31.36 -6.91
N GLU A 341 -7.89 32.12 -7.90
CA GLU A 341 -8.46 33.42 -8.25
C GLU A 341 -9.89 33.33 -8.79
N GLU A 342 -10.13 32.41 -9.72
CA GLU A 342 -11.47 32.14 -10.27
C GLU A 342 -12.41 31.56 -9.21
N GLY A 343 -11.91 30.66 -8.35
CA GLY A 343 -12.68 30.04 -7.28
C GLY A 343 -13.11 31.05 -6.21
N GLU A 344 -12.21 31.95 -5.79
CA GLU A 344 -12.55 33.03 -4.85
C GLU A 344 -13.52 34.05 -5.47
N LYS A 345 -13.39 34.35 -6.76
CA LYS A 345 -14.37 35.18 -7.47
C LYS A 345 -15.75 34.54 -7.48
N LEU A 346 -15.84 33.27 -7.88
CA LEU A 346 -17.10 32.52 -7.94
C LEU A 346 -17.75 32.38 -6.56
N LYS A 347 -16.94 32.15 -5.51
CA LYS A 347 -17.40 32.11 -4.12
C LYS A 347 -18.06 33.43 -3.69
N LYS A 348 -17.41 34.57 -3.96
CA LYS A 348 -17.96 35.90 -3.67
C LYS A 348 -19.25 36.18 -4.42
N GLU A 349 -19.32 35.80 -5.70
CA GLU A 349 -20.53 35.95 -6.51
C GLU A 349 -21.70 35.13 -5.92
N LYS A 350 -21.48 33.86 -5.54
CA LYS A 350 -22.49 33.03 -4.87
C LYS A 350 -22.93 33.61 -3.52
N GLN A 351 -22.01 34.16 -2.72
CA GLN A 351 -22.31 34.79 -1.44
C GLN A 351 -23.12 36.08 -1.59
N ASN A 352 -22.80 36.92 -2.58
CA ASN A 352 -23.53 38.15 -2.86
C ASN A 352 -24.97 37.87 -3.32
N ILE A 353 -25.18 36.84 -4.14
CA ILE A 353 -26.51 36.39 -4.58
C ILE A 353 -27.33 35.90 -3.38
N ALA A 354 -26.73 35.17 -2.44
CA ALA A 354 -27.39 34.69 -1.24
C ALA A 354 -27.78 35.81 -0.26
N GLN A 355 -27.06 36.95 -0.26
CA GLN A 355 -27.27 38.04 0.70
C GLN A 355 -28.20 39.16 0.21
N ASN A 356 -28.45 39.29 -1.10
CA ASN A 356 -29.33 40.34 -1.60
C ASN A 356 -30.19 39.89 -2.82
N PRO A 357 -31.30 39.17 -2.58
CA PRO A 357 -32.11 38.59 -3.65
C PRO A 357 -32.92 39.61 -4.50
N GLN A 358 -32.95 40.89 -4.10
CA GLN A 358 -33.94 41.87 -4.59
C GLN A 358 -33.38 42.98 -5.51
N ASN A 359 -32.08 43.03 -5.82
CA ASN A 359 -31.56 44.02 -6.78
C ASN A 359 -31.55 43.49 -8.22
N ASN A 360 -32.71 43.69 -8.86
CA ASN A 360 -33.05 43.36 -10.24
C ASN A 360 -32.23 44.13 -11.29
N PHE A 361 -31.37 43.40 -12.00
CA PHE A 361 -31.21 43.38 -13.47
C PHE A 361 -30.18 42.28 -13.84
N LEU A 362 -29.09 42.18 -13.07
CA LEU A 362 -28.10 41.10 -13.18
C LEU A 362 -28.64 39.75 -12.67
N GLY A 363 -29.53 39.77 -11.67
CA GLY A 363 -30.19 38.58 -11.14
C GLY A 363 -31.19 37.92 -12.10
N GLN A 364 -31.73 38.67 -13.07
CA GLN A 364 -32.62 38.11 -14.11
C GLN A 364 -31.83 37.57 -15.32
N ALA A 365 -30.68 38.17 -15.64
CA ALA A 365 -29.74 37.62 -16.62
C ALA A 365 -29.04 36.35 -16.10
N LEU A 366 -28.74 36.29 -14.80
CA LEU A 366 -28.23 35.08 -14.14
C LEU A 366 -29.34 34.10 -13.76
N GLY A 367 -30.59 34.55 -13.60
CA GLY A 367 -31.77 33.68 -13.48
C GLY A 367 -32.07 32.91 -14.77
N ALA A 368 -31.60 33.38 -15.93
CA ALA A 368 -31.59 32.59 -17.17
C ALA A 368 -30.51 31.48 -17.16
N VAL A 369 -29.46 31.63 -16.35
CA VAL A 369 -28.40 30.62 -16.13
C VAL A 369 -28.76 29.71 -14.95
N SER A 370 -29.42 30.21 -13.91
CA SER A 370 -29.93 29.39 -12.81
C SER A 370 -31.15 28.59 -13.23
N SER A 371 -32.01 29.09 -14.12
CA SER A 371 -33.07 28.28 -14.74
C SER A 371 -32.51 27.24 -15.70
N PHE A 372 -31.30 27.41 -16.24
CA PHE A 372 -30.55 26.34 -16.92
C PHE A 372 -29.98 25.31 -15.91
N ILE A 373 -29.61 25.73 -14.70
CA ILE A 373 -29.15 24.83 -13.62
C ILE A 373 -30.33 24.09 -12.98
N ASP A 374 -31.49 24.71 -12.76
CA ASP A 374 -32.72 24.06 -12.32
C ASP A 374 -33.33 23.20 -13.43
N PHE A 375 -33.13 23.59 -14.70
CA PHE A 375 -33.41 22.72 -15.85
C PHE A 375 -32.45 21.51 -15.89
N LEU A 376 -31.17 21.65 -15.52
CA LEU A 376 -30.22 20.53 -15.38
C LEU A 376 -30.52 19.63 -14.16
N ILE A 377 -31.09 20.18 -13.09
CA ILE A 377 -31.53 19.41 -11.92
C ILE A 377 -32.85 18.68 -12.24
N ASN A 378 -33.82 19.31 -12.92
CA ASN A 378 -35.09 18.68 -13.30
C ASN A 378 -35.00 17.76 -14.55
N SER A 379 -34.03 17.96 -15.44
CA SER A 379 -33.79 17.03 -16.56
C SER A 379 -33.13 15.71 -16.12
N SER A 380 -32.68 15.62 -14.86
CA SER A 380 -32.31 14.33 -14.24
C SER A 380 -33.54 13.47 -13.86
N GLN A 381 -34.74 14.05 -13.75
CA GLN A 381 -36.00 13.30 -13.62
C GLN A 381 -36.61 12.94 -14.99
N GLN A 382 -36.50 13.81 -16.01
CA GLN A 382 -36.98 13.47 -17.37
C GLN A 382 -36.12 12.39 -18.05
N ALA A 383 -34.82 12.31 -17.76
CA ALA A 383 -33.96 11.21 -18.21
C ALA A 383 -34.36 9.84 -17.64
N PHE A 384 -35.09 9.81 -16.51
CA PHE A 384 -35.61 8.59 -15.91
C PHE A 384 -36.91 8.12 -16.59
N SER A 385 -37.72 9.05 -17.13
CA SER A 385 -38.92 8.72 -17.92
C SER A 385 -38.62 8.34 -19.37
N LEU A 386 -37.51 8.83 -19.93
CA LEU A 386 -37.03 8.49 -21.29
C LEU A 386 -36.33 7.13 -21.38
N MET A 387 -35.93 6.53 -20.25
CA MET A 387 -35.33 5.19 -20.21
C MET A 387 -36.35 4.04 -20.26
N PHE A 388 -37.65 4.33 -20.15
CA PHE A 388 -38.72 3.33 -20.21
C PHE A 388 -39.91 3.83 -21.03
N GLY A 389 -39.74 3.95 -22.35
CA GLY A 389 -40.82 4.17 -23.31
C GLY A 389 -40.32 4.83 -24.59
N GLY A 390 -40.05 4.03 -25.63
CA GLY A 390 -39.66 4.52 -26.96
C GLY A 390 -40.82 5.12 -27.74
N ASP A 391 -40.58 6.21 -28.47
CA ASP A 391 -40.35 6.20 -29.93
C ASP A 391 -40.30 7.62 -30.51
N ASN A 392 -39.36 7.81 -31.44
CA ASN A 392 -39.26 8.81 -32.52
C ASN A 392 -39.14 10.33 -32.25
N LEU A 393 -38.21 10.90 -33.02
CA LEU A 393 -37.94 12.33 -33.23
C LEU A 393 -39.16 13.10 -33.76
N GLU A 394 -39.35 14.35 -33.30
CA GLU A 394 -39.44 15.54 -34.18
C GLU A 394 -39.52 16.88 -33.41
N LEU A 395 -38.69 17.82 -33.88
CA LEU A 395 -38.93 19.27 -34.03
C LEU A 395 -39.24 20.18 -32.82
N LEU A 396 -38.32 21.14 -32.65
CA LEU A 396 -38.52 22.48 -32.07
C LEU A 396 -39.80 23.14 -32.61
N ASP A 397 -40.69 23.58 -31.72
CA ASP A 397 -41.25 24.95 -31.63
C ASP A 397 -42.63 24.93 -30.93
N LYS A 398 -42.72 25.68 -29.83
CA LYS A 398 -43.79 26.66 -29.48
C LYS A 398 -43.99 26.77 -27.98
N VAL A 399 -43.66 27.96 -27.50
CA VAL A 399 -44.09 28.54 -26.24
C VAL A 399 -45.63 28.58 -26.17
N SER A 400 -46.19 28.18 -25.03
CA SER A 400 -47.44 28.76 -24.49
C SER A 400 -47.57 28.42 -23.01
N LEU A 401 -47.53 29.46 -22.17
CA LEU A 401 -48.01 29.45 -20.79
C LEU A 401 -49.54 29.31 -20.79
N ASP A 402 -50.12 28.44 -19.96
CA ASP A 402 -51.33 28.85 -19.25
C ASP A 402 -51.62 28.05 -17.97
N LYS A 403 -52.25 28.77 -17.04
CA LYS A 403 -52.65 28.36 -15.69
C LYS A 403 -53.95 27.54 -15.73
N ASN A 404 -54.09 26.55 -14.84
CA ASN A 404 -55.12 26.52 -13.79
C ASN A 404 -55.22 25.16 -13.08
N GLU A 405 -55.58 25.27 -11.80
CA GLU A 405 -55.86 24.20 -10.83
C GLU A 405 -57.19 23.47 -11.08
N ALA A 406 -57.31 22.33 -10.38
CA ALA A 406 -58.47 21.48 -10.10
C ALA A 406 -58.91 20.57 -11.28
N ASP A 407 -59.13 19.27 -11.09
CA ASP A 407 -59.90 18.70 -10.00
C ASP A 407 -59.68 17.18 -9.79
N ILE A 408 -59.75 16.81 -8.52
CA ILE A 408 -60.35 15.59 -7.94
C ILE A 408 -59.87 14.18 -8.34
N SER A 409 -59.20 13.61 -7.33
CA SER A 409 -59.36 12.26 -6.77
C SER A 409 -59.23 11.06 -7.71
N LEU A 410 -58.15 10.29 -7.50
CA LEU A 410 -58.23 8.85 -7.28
C LEU A 410 -56.87 8.34 -6.79
N ARG A 411 -56.92 7.48 -5.76
CA ARG A 411 -55.85 6.62 -5.21
C ARG A 411 -54.94 7.23 -4.14
N ARG A 412 -55.47 7.21 -2.91
CA ARG A 412 -54.69 6.91 -1.70
C ARG A 412 -54.21 5.45 -1.79
N ASN A 413 -52.92 5.24 -2.02
CA ASN A 413 -52.09 4.15 -1.53
C ASN A 413 -50.66 4.34 -2.07
N GLU A 414 -49.96 5.35 -1.55
CA GLU A 414 -48.50 5.36 -1.62
C GLU A 414 -47.96 4.73 -0.34
N THR A 415 -47.40 3.53 -0.50
CA THR A 415 -46.72 2.79 0.54
C THR A 415 -45.41 3.51 0.88
N ILE A 416 -45.29 3.85 2.16
CA ILE A 416 -44.12 4.45 2.80
C ILE A 416 -42.91 3.52 2.61
N SER A 417 -42.06 3.76 1.61
CA SER A 417 -40.76 3.05 1.50
C SER A 417 -39.63 3.81 0.79
N SER A 418 -39.68 5.15 0.71
CA SER A 418 -38.64 5.94 0.01
C SER A 418 -37.93 7.01 0.84
N LEU A 419 -38.11 7.06 2.17
CA LEU A 419 -37.40 8.04 3.01
C LEU A 419 -36.24 7.36 3.75
N ARG A 420 -35.00 7.67 3.37
CA ARG A 420 -33.80 7.25 4.13
C ARG A 420 -33.66 8.11 5.40
N PRO A 421 -33.64 7.51 6.61
CA PRO A 421 -33.41 8.23 7.85
C PRO A 421 -31.98 8.81 7.89
N PHE A 422 -31.80 9.95 8.54
CA PHE A 422 -30.46 10.54 8.75
C PHE A 422 -30.36 11.24 10.10
N ILE A 423 -29.14 11.42 10.58
CA ILE A 423 -28.84 12.18 11.80
C ILE A 423 -27.89 13.35 11.52
N SER A 424 -27.90 14.35 12.40
CA SER A 424 -26.98 15.49 12.40
C SER A 424 -26.52 15.81 13.82
N VAL A 425 -25.31 16.35 13.96
CA VAL A 425 -24.79 16.91 15.22
C VAL A 425 -24.80 18.43 15.13
N GLU A 426 -25.15 19.10 16.23
CA GLU A 426 -25.18 20.57 16.27
C GLU A 426 -23.79 21.21 16.12
N LYS A 427 -22.74 20.51 16.57
CA LYS A 427 -21.34 20.97 16.53
C LYS A 427 -20.42 19.82 16.17
N THR A 428 -19.33 20.13 15.48
CA THR A 428 -18.31 19.15 15.05
C THR A 428 -17.21 18.94 16.09
N TYR A 429 -17.26 19.65 17.21
CA TYR A 429 -16.39 19.45 18.37
C TYR A 429 -17.11 19.78 19.68
N VAL A 430 -16.63 19.22 20.79
CA VAL A 430 -17.13 19.41 22.16
C VAL A 430 -16.00 19.14 23.15
N GLU A 431 -15.96 19.84 24.27
CA GLU A 431 -14.94 19.65 25.30
C GLU A 431 -15.32 18.48 26.24
N GLN A 432 -14.34 17.89 26.92
CA GLN A 432 -14.58 16.90 27.98
C GLN A 432 -15.58 17.44 29.03
N GLY A 433 -16.57 16.62 29.40
CA GLY A 433 -17.67 17.03 30.28
C GLY A 433 -18.79 17.83 29.59
N GLY A 434 -18.65 18.14 28.29
CA GLY A 434 -19.63 18.86 27.51
C GLY A 434 -20.80 17.99 27.01
N THR A 435 -21.81 18.63 26.41
CA THR A 435 -22.98 17.95 25.84
C THR A 435 -23.05 18.19 24.33
N ILE A 436 -23.29 17.13 23.56
CA ILE A 436 -23.53 17.21 22.12
C ILE A 436 -24.97 16.83 21.79
N LYS A 437 -25.65 17.72 21.06
CA LYS A 437 -27.02 17.51 20.63
C LYS A 437 -27.04 16.82 19.26
N ILE A 438 -27.74 15.70 19.20
CA ILE A 438 -27.91 14.88 18.00
C ILE A 438 -29.38 14.92 17.60
N ARG A 439 -29.66 15.22 16.33
CA ARG A 439 -31.03 15.26 15.78
C ARG A 439 -31.18 14.19 14.72
N GLY A 440 -32.22 13.36 14.82
CA GLY A 440 -32.62 12.41 13.79
C GLY A 440 -33.87 12.87 13.06
N GLN A 441 -33.93 12.64 11.75
CA GLN A 441 -35.08 12.96 10.89
C GLN A 441 -35.35 11.82 9.91
N LYS A 442 -36.61 11.73 9.45
CA LYS A 442 -37.10 10.71 8.51
C LYS A 442 -37.04 9.28 9.05
N PHE A 443 -37.10 9.11 10.37
CA PHE A 443 -37.30 7.82 11.03
C PHE A 443 -38.78 7.43 11.02
N SER A 444 -39.07 6.16 11.25
CA SER A 444 -40.43 5.61 11.30
C SER A 444 -41.24 6.31 12.41
N PRO A 445 -42.29 7.08 12.06
CA PRO A 445 -43.02 7.88 13.03
C PRO A 445 -43.67 7.03 14.13
N ASN A 446 -43.63 7.51 15.39
CA ASN A 446 -44.12 6.82 16.59
C ASN A 446 -43.47 5.45 16.85
N LYS A 447 -42.25 5.23 16.37
CA LYS A 447 -41.45 4.02 16.64
C LYS A 447 -40.23 4.37 17.49
N SER A 448 -39.16 3.60 17.35
CA SER A 448 -37.92 3.81 18.10
C SER A 448 -36.72 3.79 17.16
N ALA A 449 -35.67 4.49 17.54
CA ALA A 449 -34.37 4.47 16.89
C ALA A 449 -33.29 4.08 17.91
N THR A 450 -32.27 3.35 17.49
CA THR A 450 -31.11 3.04 18.34
C THR A 450 -29.93 3.91 17.92
N LEU A 451 -29.46 4.77 18.81
CA LEU A 451 -28.28 5.61 18.62
C LEU A 451 -27.02 4.87 19.09
N PHE A 452 -25.97 4.91 18.29
CA PHE A 452 -24.68 4.27 18.54
C PHE A 452 -23.58 5.33 18.56
N VAL A 453 -22.81 5.43 19.65
CA VAL A 453 -21.64 6.32 19.78
C VAL A 453 -20.38 5.48 19.96
N ILE A 454 -19.35 5.74 19.14
CA ILE A 454 -18.09 5.01 19.11
C ILE A 454 -16.96 5.90 19.65
N GLU A 455 -16.32 5.47 20.74
CA GLU A 455 -15.24 6.22 21.39
C GLU A 455 -13.82 5.75 20.95
N PRO A 456 -12.87 6.68 20.71
CA PRO A 456 -11.45 6.37 20.51
C PRO A 456 -10.73 6.15 21.86
N PRO A 457 -9.57 5.47 21.92
CA PRO A 457 -8.97 4.63 20.89
C PRO A 457 -9.50 3.18 20.91
N ARG A 458 -10.45 2.88 21.82
CA ARG A 458 -10.86 1.50 22.15
C ARG A 458 -12.02 0.97 21.31
N GLY A 459 -12.67 1.81 20.49
CA GLY A 459 -13.79 1.40 19.63
C GLY A 459 -15.04 0.97 20.42
N ILE A 460 -15.18 1.39 21.68
CA ILE A 460 -16.31 1.03 22.53
C ILE A 460 -17.58 1.66 21.94
N ILE A 461 -18.59 0.82 21.70
CA ILE A 461 -19.88 1.24 21.13
C ILE A 461 -20.89 1.39 22.27
N ILE A 462 -21.30 2.62 22.57
CA ILE A 462 -22.37 2.94 23.51
C ILE A 462 -23.68 2.99 22.72
N GLN A 463 -24.68 2.20 23.14
CA GLN A 463 -25.98 2.10 22.48
C GLN A 463 -27.07 2.73 23.35
N LYS A 464 -27.94 3.54 22.75
CA LYS A 464 -29.10 4.15 23.42
C LYS A 464 -30.34 4.10 22.54
N THR A 465 -31.42 3.50 23.04
CA THR A 465 -32.71 3.50 22.34
C THR A 465 -33.47 4.79 22.63
N LEU A 466 -34.02 5.40 21.57
CA LEU A 466 -34.70 6.69 21.56
C LEU A 466 -36.10 6.53 20.98
N ALA A 467 -37.08 7.24 21.54
CA ALA A 467 -38.42 7.33 20.95
C ALA A 467 -38.41 8.31 19.77
N VAL A 468 -39.03 7.92 18.66
CA VAL A 468 -39.20 8.76 17.47
C VAL A 468 -40.61 9.34 17.49
N ASP A 469 -40.74 10.66 17.30
CA ASP A 469 -42.01 11.35 17.38
C ASP A 469 -42.94 11.04 16.17
N ASN A 470 -44.13 11.64 16.17
CA ASN A 470 -45.12 11.45 15.13
C ASN A 470 -44.75 12.05 13.76
N LYS A 471 -43.64 12.78 13.66
CA LYS A 471 -43.07 13.33 12.42
C LYS A 471 -41.86 12.55 11.93
N GLY A 472 -41.41 11.53 12.67
CA GLY A 472 -40.22 10.78 12.33
C GLY A 472 -38.92 11.45 12.78
N GLU A 473 -38.99 12.27 13.83
CA GLU A 473 -37.86 13.03 14.36
C GLU A 473 -37.53 12.63 15.80
N PHE A 474 -36.27 12.80 16.19
CA PHE A 474 -35.84 12.72 17.60
C PHE A 474 -34.71 13.72 17.88
N ILE A 475 -34.56 14.11 19.15
CA ILE A 475 -33.43 14.91 19.63
C ILE A 475 -32.85 14.24 20.87
N GLU A 476 -31.55 13.95 20.84
CA GLU A 476 -30.80 13.35 21.95
C GLU A 476 -29.66 14.27 22.38
N ASN A 477 -29.57 14.55 23.68
CA ASN A 477 -28.48 15.32 24.27
C ASN A 477 -27.48 14.34 24.91
N TYR A 478 -26.44 13.99 24.17
CA TYR A 478 -25.43 13.05 24.63
C TYR A 478 -24.38 13.77 25.48
N ILE A 479 -24.30 13.42 26.76
CA ILE A 479 -23.40 14.04 27.73
C ILE A 479 -22.10 13.24 27.79
N LEU A 480 -20.97 13.89 27.53
CA LEU A 480 -19.65 13.29 27.65
C LEU A 480 -19.15 13.35 29.08
N SER A 481 -18.49 12.28 29.54
CA SER A 481 -17.79 12.31 30.82
C SER A 481 -16.70 13.38 30.82
N SER A 482 -16.41 13.95 31.99
CA SER A 482 -15.21 14.78 32.20
C SER A 482 -13.90 14.00 31.98
N SER A 483 -13.97 12.66 31.99
CA SER A 483 -12.87 11.73 31.69
C SER A 483 -12.94 11.12 30.28
N ALA A 484 -13.77 11.66 29.38
CA ALA A 484 -13.93 11.13 28.02
C ALA A 484 -12.58 11.17 27.27
N PHE A 485 -12.30 10.16 26.44
CA PHE A 485 -11.06 10.13 25.65
C PHE A 485 -11.00 11.31 24.69
N LEU A 486 -9.81 11.85 24.45
CA LEU A 486 -9.62 12.89 23.44
C LEU A 486 -9.57 12.26 22.04
N GLY A 487 -10.11 12.97 21.06
CA GLY A 487 -10.08 12.56 19.66
C GLY A 487 -11.45 12.36 19.04
N THR A 488 -11.50 11.61 17.94
CA THR A 488 -12.67 11.56 17.06
C THR A 488 -13.67 10.51 17.49
N TYR A 489 -14.87 10.96 17.84
CA TYR A 489 -16.02 10.11 18.13
C TYR A 489 -16.87 9.96 16.86
N PHE A 490 -17.47 8.78 16.68
CA PHE A 490 -18.44 8.54 15.61
C PHE A 490 -19.82 8.29 16.18
N VAL A 491 -20.86 8.77 15.52
CA VAL A 491 -22.25 8.51 15.90
C VAL A 491 -23.10 8.16 14.68
N TYR A 492 -23.99 7.20 14.82
CA TYR A 492 -25.03 6.85 13.84
C TYR A 492 -26.28 6.35 14.57
N ALA A 493 -27.43 6.31 13.89
CA ALA A 493 -28.64 5.73 14.45
C ALA A 493 -29.25 4.70 13.51
N GLN A 494 -30.00 3.75 14.06
CA GLN A 494 -30.75 2.75 13.30
C GLN A 494 -32.23 2.91 13.59
N ASP A 495 -33.05 3.00 12.54
CA ASP A 495 -34.49 2.87 12.66
C ASP A 495 -34.82 1.42 13.01
N VAL A 496 -35.37 1.19 14.20
CA VAL A 496 -35.64 -0.16 14.70
C VAL A 496 -36.77 -0.83 13.91
N PHE A 497 -37.70 -0.05 13.36
CA PHE A 497 -38.85 -0.58 12.63
C PHE A 497 -38.53 -0.80 11.14
N ALA A 498 -37.86 0.14 10.49
CA ALA A 498 -37.44 0.01 9.10
C ALA A 498 -36.18 -0.87 8.93
N GLY A 499 -35.42 -1.08 10.01
CA GLY A 499 -34.14 -1.80 9.99
C GLY A 499 -32.99 -1.01 9.35
N VAL A 500 -33.23 0.21 8.89
CA VAL A 500 -32.29 1.03 8.13
C VAL A 500 -31.41 1.87 9.07
N SER A 501 -30.10 1.80 8.89
CA SER A 501 -29.14 2.63 9.60
C SER A 501 -28.83 3.92 8.84
N THR A 502 -28.59 5.00 9.57
CA THR A 502 -28.07 6.25 9.03
C THR A 502 -26.57 6.14 8.78
N ASP A 503 -26.05 7.07 7.99
CA ASP A 503 -24.60 7.25 7.87
C ASP A 503 -23.97 7.62 9.22
N ARG A 504 -22.68 7.29 9.36
CA ARG A 504 -21.87 7.68 10.52
C ARG A 504 -21.39 9.11 10.36
N ILE A 505 -21.68 9.94 11.36
CA ILE A 505 -21.18 11.32 11.46
C ILE A 505 -20.15 11.40 12.58
N LYS A 506 -19.18 12.32 12.48
CA LYS A 506 -18.07 12.46 13.44
C LYS A 506 -18.11 13.78 14.19
N PHE A 507 -17.63 13.77 15.43
CA PHE A 507 -17.32 14.99 16.20
C PHE A 507 -16.04 14.79 17.02
N GLN A 508 -15.30 15.87 17.29
CA GLN A 508 -14.08 15.84 18.09
C GLN A 508 -14.35 16.08 19.57
N VAL A 509 -13.71 15.31 20.44
CA VAL A 509 -13.63 15.59 21.87
C VAL A 509 -12.29 16.22 22.19
N LEU A 510 -12.34 17.45 22.70
CA LEU A 510 -11.18 18.29 22.99
C LEU A 510 -10.98 18.41 24.51
N GLU A 511 -9.74 18.69 24.92
CA GLU A 511 -9.42 18.94 26.32
C GLU A 511 -10.08 20.24 26.78
N LYS A 512 -10.70 20.24 27.97
CA LYS A 512 -11.35 21.43 28.51
C LYS A 512 -10.28 22.48 28.85
N PRO A 513 -10.37 23.73 28.33
CA PRO A 513 -9.41 24.78 28.65
C PRO A 513 -9.37 25.05 30.16
N LYS A 514 -8.18 25.18 30.74
CA LYS A 514 -8.03 25.71 32.10
C LYS A 514 -8.45 27.18 32.08
N GLU A 515 -9.48 27.55 32.84
CA GLU A 515 -9.94 28.94 32.96
C GLU A 515 -8.77 29.85 33.37
N GLN A 516 -8.33 30.69 32.43
CA GLN A 516 -7.56 31.89 32.73
C GLN A 516 -8.55 32.99 33.12
N THR A 517 -8.47 33.44 34.37
CA THR A 517 -9.17 34.61 34.86
C THR A 517 -8.71 35.83 34.05
N GLN A 518 -9.58 36.36 33.20
CA GLN A 518 -9.33 37.59 32.46
C GLN A 518 -9.25 38.77 33.43
N ILE A 519 -8.12 39.48 33.43
CA ILE A 519 -8.08 40.90 33.75
C ILE A 519 -7.73 41.61 32.45
N ARG A 520 -8.65 42.47 32.00
CA ARG A 520 -8.59 43.25 30.77
C ARG A 520 -7.35 44.15 30.74
N GLU A 521 -6.74 44.20 29.56
CA GLU A 521 -5.75 45.18 29.15
C GLU A 521 -6.26 46.61 29.32
N THR A 522 -5.44 47.47 29.93
CA THR A 522 -5.42 48.90 29.61
C THR A 522 -3.97 49.26 29.30
N GLU A 523 -3.79 49.62 28.04
CA GLU A 523 -2.78 50.44 27.38
C GLU A 523 -1.46 50.81 28.07
N GLN A 524 -0.41 50.69 27.23
CA GLN A 524 0.78 51.53 27.11
C GLN A 524 1.84 51.48 28.21
N GLU A 525 3.07 51.18 27.77
CA GLU A 525 4.20 52.05 28.08
C GLU A 525 5.30 51.90 27.00
N GLU A 526 5.57 52.97 26.25
CA GLU A 526 6.93 53.28 25.82
C GLU A 526 7.44 54.36 26.76
N GLY A 527 8.56 54.12 27.43
CA GLY A 527 9.26 55.17 28.17
C GLY A 527 10.04 54.70 29.38
N GLU A 528 11.30 54.35 29.13
CA GLU A 528 12.44 54.64 30.02
C GLU A 528 12.42 54.15 31.47
N SER A 529 13.34 53.23 31.75
CA SER A 529 14.52 53.50 32.59
C SER A 529 14.79 52.44 33.67
N LEU A 530 16.10 52.17 33.84
CA LEU A 530 16.75 51.65 35.04
C LEU A 530 16.49 50.16 35.32
N VAL A 531 17.32 49.23 34.83
CA VAL A 531 18.70 49.00 35.32
C VAL A 531 18.85 49.41 36.79
N GLN A 532 18.09 48.81 37.71
CA GLN A 532 18.47 48.62 39.11
C GLN A 532 17.38 47.89 39.91
N GLU A 533 17.00 46.66 39.52
CA GLU A 533 16.32 45.75 40.46
C GLU A 533 16.41 44.27 40.04
N LYS A 534 17.44 43.90 39.27
CA LYS A 534 17.68 42.51 38.85
C LYS A 534 18.42 41.66 39.88
N ASN A 535 18.79 42.21 41.03
CA ASN A 535 19.71 41.55 41.99
C ASN A 535 19.08 41.14 43.33
N GLN A 536 17.74 41.18 43.50
CA GLN A 536 17.12 40.78 44.79
C GLN A 536 16.03 39.71 44.69
N THR A 537 15.56 39.38 43.49
CA THR A 537 14.54 38.33 43.30
C THR A 537 15.14 36.96 42.95
N GLU A 538 16.41 36.91 42.52
CA GLU A 538 17.13 35.64 42.26
C GLU A 538 17.69 34.98 43.54
N GLU A 539 17.78 35.70 44.66
CA GLU A 539 18.18 35.11 45.95
C GLU A 539 16.97 34.62 46.77
N THR A 540 15.80 35.25 46.64
CA THR A 540 14.61 34.82 47.40
C THR A 540 13.93 33.57 46.80
N ILE A 541 14.09 33.30 45.49
CA ILE A 541 13.60 32.06 44.86
C ILE A 541 14.51 30.86 45.17
N LYS A 542 15.78 31.08 45.56
CA LYS A 542 16.70 30.01 45.95
C LYS A 542 16.44 29.44 47.35
N GLU A 543 15.70 30.16 48.21
CA GLU A 543 15.34 29.66 49.55
C GLU A 543 13.92 29.04 49.63
N THR A 544 12.99 29.36 48.72
CA THR A 544 11.63 28.77 48.74
C THR A 544 11.48 27.46 47.94
N ILE A 545 12.47 27.06 47.13
CA ILE A 545 12.48 25.75 46.44
C ILE A 545 13.08 24.63 47.32
N LYS A 546 13.33 24.88 48.61
CA LYS A 546 13.85 23.87 49.54
C LYS A 546 12.81 22.94 50.17
N GLU A 547 11.51 23.21 50.04
CA GLU A 547 10.48 22.41 50.72
C GLU A 547 9.22 22.17 49.87
N THR A 548 9.35 21.43 48.77
CA THR A 548 8.36 20.42 48.32
C THR A 548 8.93 19.69 47.10
N GLY A 549 9.55 18.54 47.35
CA GLY A 549 10.22 17.74 46.34
C GLY A 549 9.25 17.01 45.41
N VAL A 550 9.50 17.14 44.10
CA VAL A 550 9.53 16.00 43.19
C VAL A 550 10.88 16.05 42.48
N GLN A 551 11.89 15.43 43.10
CA GLN A 551 13.16 15.19 42.44
C GLN A 551 12.98 14.02 41.48
N VAL A 552 13.07 14.27 40.18
CA VAL A 552 13.44 13.22 39.22
C VAL A 552 14.93 12.96 39.48
N PRO A 553 15.35 11.75 39.87
CA PRO A 553 16.74 11.49 40.21
C PRO A 553 17.64 11.80 39.01
N ASP A 554 18.73 12.51 39.25
CA ASP A 554 19.78 12.79 38.27
C ASP A 554 20.61 11.51 38.03
N LYS A 555 19.97 10.49 37.45
CA LYS A 555 20.57 9.18 37.22
C LYS A 555 21.56 9.30 36.05
N VAL A 556 22.85 9.21 36.36
CA VAL A 556 23.93 9.18 35.36
C VAL A 556 24.09 7.74 34.88
N CYS A 557 24.03 7.52 33.57
CA CYS A 557 24.17 6.19 33.00
C CYS A 557 25.66 5.78 32.91
N ASP A 558 25.93 4.47 32.95
CA ASP A 558 27.28 3.92 32.81
C ASP A 558 27.44 3.32 31.42
N PHE A 559 28.54 3.65 30.73
CA PHE A 559 28.86 3.05 29.45
C PHE A 559 29.04 1.53 29.57
N ASN A 560 29.58 1.00 30.67
CA ASN A 560 29.99 -0.41 30.79
C ASN A 560 28.87 -1.37 31.26
N VAL A 561 27.59 -1.03 31.05
CA VAL A 561 26.49 -1.95 31.39
C VAL A 561 26.56 -3.26 30.61
N VAL A 562 26.25 -4.37 31.30
CA VAL A 562 26.14 -5.72 30.71
C VAL A 562 24.67 -5.97 30.31
N GLN A 563 24.14 -5.12 29.44
CA GLN A 563 22.78 -5.23 28.89
C GLN A 563 22.87 -5.29 27.37
N SER A 564 21.97 -6.04 26.74
CA SER A 564 21.81 -6.01 25.27
C SER A 564 20.95 -4.80 24.86
N PRO A 565 21.27 -4.12 23.74
CA PRO A 565 20.49 -2.97 23.28
C PRO A 565 19.08 -3.40 22.85
N LEU A 566 18.07 -2.68 23.35
CA LEU A 566 16.67 -2.99 23.07
C LEU A 566 16.23 -2.68 21.62
N ARG A 567 16.94 -1.76 20.93
CA ARG A 567 16.72 -1.30 19.55
C ARG A 567 15.25 -1.02 19.21
N GLN A 568 14.52 -0.49 20.17
CA GLN A 568 13.10 -0.20 20.03
C GLN A 568 12.86 1.30 20.06
N LYS A 569 12.05 1.77 19.13
CA LYS A 569 11.53 3.14 19.02
C LYS A 569 12.54 4.23 18.67
N ILE A 570 13.62 4.43 19.42
CA ILE A 570 14.69 5.39 19.08
C ILE A 570 15.97 4.60 18.82
N ILE A 571 16.69 4.94 17.75
CA ILE A 571 17.95 4.29 17.36
C ILE A 571 19.02 5.33 17.05
N ILE A 572 20.30 4.96 17.16
CA ILE A 572 21.41 5.70 16.55
C ILE A 572 21.33 5.44 15.05
N ASN A 573 21.05 6.46 14.27
CA ASN A 573 20.67 6.35 12.87
C ASN A 573 21.86 6.52 11.91
N GLU A 574 22.68 7.53 12.16
CA GLU A 574 23.80 7.90 11.30
C GLU A 574 24.91 8.58 12.13
N VAL A 575 26.17 8.32 11.81
CA VAL A 575 27.34 8.86 12.51
C VAL A 575 28.43 9.26 11.52
N ALA A 576 28.79 10.53 11.53
CA ALA A 576 29.91 11.08 10.76
C ALA A 576 31.21 11.08 11.58
N TRP A 577 31.66 9.89 11.98
CA TRP A 577 32.82 9.71 12.86
C TRP A 577 34.14 10.21 12.25
N MET A 578 34.21 10.30 10.93
CA MET A 578 35.39 10.74 10.19
C MET A 578 35.38 12.25 9.89
N GLY A 579 34.29 12.96 10.16
CA GLY A 579 34.07 14.34 9.73
C GLY A 579 33.64 14.49 8.27
N SER A 580 33.44 15.72 7.81
CA SER A 580 32.94 16.06 6.47
C SER A 580 34.06 16.30 5.45
N THR A 581 33.67 16.56 4.20
CA THR A 581 34.54 17.04 3.11
C THR A 581 35.28 18.33 3.44
N GLU A 582 34.67 19.21 4.21
CA GLU A 582 35.27 20.49 4.60
C GLU A 582 36.26 20.33 5.75
N SER A 583 36.01 19.41 6.70
CA SER A 583 36.87 19.25 7.87
C SER A 583 36.69 17.89 8.55
N SER A 584 37.80 17.29 8.96
CA SER A 584 37.78 16.08 9.80
C SER A 584 37.24 16.33 11.21
N SER A 585 37.05 17.57 11.63
CA SER A 585 36.43 17.90 12.92
C SER A 585 34.91 18.06 12.83
N ASN A 586 34.33 18.03 11.63
CA ASN A 586 32.89 18.18 11.39
C ASN A 586 32.15 16.87 11.67
N GLU A 587 32.19 16.42 12.92
CA GLU A 587 31.58 15.18 13.38
C GLU A 587 30.15 15.43 13.86
N TRP A 588 29.26 14.48 13.60
CA TRP A 588 27.88 14.56 14.07
C TRP A 588 27.28 13.17 14.29
N ILE A 589 26.26 13.12 15.12
CA ILE A 589 25.51 11.93 15.51
C ILE A 589 24.05 12.23 15.26
N GLU A 590 23.33 11.30 14.64
CA GLU A 590 21.88 11.41 14.46
C GLU A 590 21.16 10.25 15.12
N ILE A 591 20.05 10.55 15.79
CA ILE A 591 19.11 9.55 16.28
C ILE A 591 17.76 9.68 15.57
N LYS A 592 17.06 8.56 15.40
CA LYS A 592 15.77 8.50 14.68
C LYS A 592 14.70 7.82 15.50
N ASN A 593 13.49 8.38 15.46
CA ASN A 593 12.29 7.74 15.98
C ASN A 593 11.65 6.82 14.93
N ILE A 594 11.88 5.52 15.05
CA ILE A 594 11.30 4.47 14.20
C ILE A 594 9.89 4.03 14.64
N SER A 595 9.30 4.67 15.66
CA SER A 595 7.93 4.36 16.11
C SER A 595 6.87 5.26 15.46
N GLY A 596 5.61 4.82 15.52
CA GLY A 596 4.46 5.55 14.98
C GLY A 596 3.92 6.71 15.87
N ALA A 597 4.60 7.07 16.96
CA ALA A 597 4.17 8.12 17.88
C ALA A 597 5.34 9.06 18.23
N GLU A 598 5.05 10.31 18.61
CA GLU A 598 6.06 11.22 19.16
C GLU A 598 6.62 10.69 20.47
N ILE A 599 7.94 10.75 20.63
CA ILE A 599 8.63 10.29 21.84
C ILE A 599 9.30 11.46 22.51
N ASN A 600 8.98 11.63 23.79
CA ASN A 600 9.70 12.52 24.68
C ASN A 600 10.98 11.81 25.14
N ILE A 601 12.13 12.39 24.80
CA ILE A 601 13.46 11.86 25.15
C ILE A 601 14.11 12.62 26.29
N ALA A 602 13.35 13.44 27.03
CA ALA A 602 13.85 14.13 28.22
C ALA A 602 14.54 13.16 29.20
N GLY A 603 15.76 13.50 29.62
CA GLY A 603 16.58 12.71 30.54
C GLY A 603 17.32 11.53 29.92
N TRP A 604 17.11 11.23 28.63
CA TRP A 604 17.89 10.23 27.90
C TRP A 604 19.34 10.69 27.75
N GLN A 605 20.27 9.75 27.50
CA GLN A 605 21.70 10.04 27.43
C GLN A 605 22.39 9.32 26.27
N ILE A 606 23.36 9.98 25.63
CA ILE A 606 24.33 9.36 24.72
C ILE A 606 25.71 9.46 25.37
N LEU A 607 26.39 8.32 25.47
CA LEU A 607 27.73 8.21 26.04
C LEU A 607 28.66 7.55 25.02
N ASP A 608 29.89 8.08 24.90
CA ASP A 608 30.97 7.39 24.22
C ASP A 608 31.78 6.49 25.16
N LYS A 609 32.57 5.58 24.58
CA LYS A 609 33.43 4.65 25.35
C LYS A 609 34.57 5.38 26.03
N GLY A 610 35.13 6.41 25.37
CA GLY A 610 36.18 7.26 25.91
C GLY A 610 35.73 8.18 27.05
N GLY A 611 34.42 8.37 27.21
CA GLY A 611 33.82 9.29 28.19
C GLY A 611 34.00 10.77 27.82
N ASN A 612 34.38 11.09 26.59
CA ASN A 612 34.57 12.45 26.09
C ASN A 612 33.27 13.09 25.58
N ILE A 613 32.29 12.27 25.18
CA ILE A 613 30.97 12.68 24.69
C ILE A 613 29.94 12.20 25.72
N LYS A 614 29.34 13.17 26.41
CA LYS A 614 28.27 12.93 27.39
C LYS A 614 27.12 13.88 27.12
N ILE A 615 26.10 13.38 26.46
CA ILE A 615 24.94 14.17 26.04
C ILE A 615 23.76 13.76 26.91
N LYS A 616 23.02 14.75 27.41
CA LYS A 616 21.79 14.55 28.16
C LYS A 616 20.69 15.43 27.58
N PHE A 617 19.58 14.81 27.18
CA PHE A 617 18.46 15.50 26.57
C PHE A 617 17.60 16.21 27.62
N GLY A 618 17.20 17.44 27.32
CA GLY A 618 16.43 18.33 28.18
C GLY A 618 14.91 18.08 28.11
N SER A 619 14.17 18.78 28.97
CA SER A 619 12.72 18.62 29.12
C SER A 619 11.89 19.01 27.88
N LYS A 620 12.50 19.68 26.90
CA LYS A 620 11.87 20.10 25.65
C LYS A 620 12.15 19.16 24.47
N ASP A 621 13.05 18.19 24.65
CA ASP A 621 13.51 17.35 23.55
C ASP A 621 12.51 16.23 23.26
N LYS A 622 11.92 16.30 22.06
CA LYS A 622 10.96 15.34 21.55
C LYS A 622 11.25 15.05 20.09
N ILE A 623 11.00 13.81 19.69
CA ILE A 623 11.15 13.38 18.30
C ILE A 623 9.79 12.90 17.81
N SER A 624 9.20 13.57 16.82
CA SER A 624 7.94 13.14 16.19
C SER A 624 8.07 11.75 15.56
N ALA A 625 6.94 11.08 15.30
CA ALA A 625 6.94 9.77 14.65
C ALA A 625 7.69 9.80 13.31
N GLY A 626 8.65 8.89 13.10
CA GLY A 626 9.52 8.87 11.91
C GLY A 626 10.58 9.99 11.87
N GLY A 627 10.63 10.88 12.86
CA GLY A 627 11.49 12.06 12.86
C GLY A 627 12.95 11.76 13.20
N PHE A 628 13.82 12.69 12.85
CA PHE A 628 15.27 12.68 13.10
C PHE A 628 15.63 13.75 14.13
N TYR A 629 16.71 13.52 14.87
CA TYR A 629 17.25 14.47 15.84
C TYR A 629 18.77 14.47 15.71
N LEU A 630 19.32 15.61 15.27
CA LEU A 630 20.72 15.77 14.85
C LEU A 630 21.55 16.45 15.94
N LEU A 631 22.71 15.88 16.23
CA LEU A 631 23.66 16.37 17.21
C LEU A 631 24.98 16.70 16.51
N GLU A 632 25.42 17.96 16.55
CA GLU A 632 26.65 18.41 15.89
C GLU A 632 27.73 18.78 16.89
N ARG A 633 28.99 18.51 16.50
CA ARG A 633 30.13 18.76 17.36
C ARG A 633 30.54 20.23 17.31
N THR A 634 30.70 20.84 18.48
CA THR A 634 31.26 22.20 18.74
C THR A 634 30.44 23.37 18.21
N ASP A 635 29.90 23.29 16.99
CA ASP A 635 29.08 24.31 16.35
C ASP A 635 28.10 23.70 15.32
N ASP A 636 27.24 24.55 14.75
CA ASP A 636 26.14 24.23 13.84
C ASP A 636 26.58 24.17 12.35
N ASN A 637 27.85 23.83 12.08
CA ASN A 637 28.40 23.73 10.72
C ASN A 637 29.05 22.36 10.41
N SER A 638 28.90 21.38 11.31
CA SER A 638 29.47 20.04 11.11
C SER A 638 28.71 19.29 10.00
N ALA A 639 27.38 19.27 10.06
CA ALA A 639 26.53 18.77 9.00
C ALA A 639 26.28 19.89 7.97
N LEU A 640 26.87 19.76 6.78
CA LEU A 640 26.90 20.87 5.81
C LEU A 640 25.49 21.34 5.42
N ASN A 641 25.17 22.59 5.79
CA ASN A 641 23.89 23.27 5.53
C ASN A 641 22.66 22.62 6.17
N VAL A 642 22.84 21.79 7.20
CA VAL A 642 21.75 21.25 8.03
C VAL A 642 21.94 21.80 9.44
N LYS A 643 20.86 22.23 10.09
CA LYS A 643 20.93 22.72 11.47
C LYS A 643 20.81 21.58 12.46
N ALA A 644 21.67 21.56 13.45
CA ALA A 644 21.60 20.73 14.64
C ALA A 644 20.36 21.03 15.47
N ASP A 645 19.85 19.99 16.14
CA ASP A 645 18.88 20.16 17.22
C ASP A 645 19.60 20.44 18.55
N ILE A 646 20.83 19.93 18.71
CA ILE A 646 21.70 20.22 19.85
C ILE A 646 23.18 20.20 19.44
N ILE A 647 23.99 21.03 20.11
CA ILE A 647 25.44 21.05 19.96
C ILE A 647 26.08 20.27 21.11
N TYR A 648 27.01 19.36 20.80
CA TYR A 648 27.78 18.60 21.80
C TYR A 648 29.28 18.92 21.74
N ALA A 649 29.99 18.54 22.79
CA ALA A 649 31.45 18.65 22.88
C ALA A 649 32.08 17.27 23.09
N GLY A 650 33.36 17.14 22.74
CA GLY A 650 34.06 15.86 22.62
C GLY A 650 34.30 15.50 21.15
N ALA A 651 35.19 14.54 20.88
CA ALA A 651 35.51 14.07 19.54
C ALA A 651 35.33 12.56 19.47
N LEU A 652 34.92 12.03 18.33
CA LEU A 652 34.85 10.59 18.11
C LEU A 652 36.23 10.05 17.75
N SER A 653 36.72 9.03 18.45
CA SER A 653 37.93 8.35 17.98
C SER A 653 37.64 7.52 16.73
N ASN A 654 38.53 7.57 15.74
CA ASN A 654 38.43 6.75 14.52
C ASN A 654 38.57 5.24 14.82
N GLU A 655 39.16 4.89 15.97
CA GLU A 655 39.41 3.50 16.37
C GLU A 655 39.13 3.27 17.86
N ASN A 656 38.76 2.03 18.20
CA ASN A 656 38.52 1.55 19.57
C ASN A 656 37.46 2.33 20.38
N GLU A 657 36.56 3.03 19.68
CA GLU A 657 35.49 3.86 20.22
C GLU A 657 34.16 3.10 20.36
N GLY A 658 33.13 3.74 20.90
CA GLY A 658 31.74 3.29 20.74
C GLY A 658 30.76 4.35 21.24
N LEU A 659 29.50 4.26 20.82
CA LEU A 659 28.40 5.10 21.29
C LEU A 659 27.30 4.21 21.85
N ARG A 660 26.74 4.62 22.99
CA ARG A 660 25.60 3.97 23.65
C ARG A 660 24.51 5.00 23.95
N LEU A 661 23.28 4.68 23.55
CA LEU A 661 22.08 5.46 23.80
C LEU A 661 21.29 4.82 24.94
N PHE A 662 20.93 5.61 25.94
CA PHE A 662 20.20 5.20 27.13
C PHE A 662 18.90 5.98 27.29
N ASP A 663 17.86 5.30 27.81
CA ASP A 663 16.65 5.99 28.25
C ASP A 663 16.85 6.72 29.59
N SER A 664 15.82 7.47 30.02
CA SER A 664 15.81 8.18 31.32
C SER A 664 16.03 7.27 32.55
N GLN A 665 15.88 5.96 32.41
CA GLN A 665 16.08 4.97 33.46
C GLN A 665 17.43 4.25 33.35
N CYS A 666 18.29 4.65 32.41
CA CYS A 666 19.56 4.02 32.06
C CYS A 666 19.44 2.57 31.55
N SER A 667 18.31 2.25 30.90
CA SER A 667 18.22 1.03 30.08
C SER A 667 18.94 1.27 28.75
N LEU A 668 19.72 0.30 28.28
CA LEU A 668 20.44 0.43 27.01
C LEU A 668 19.46 0.31 25.82
N ILE A 669 19.29 1.39 25.08
CA ILE A 669 18.37 1.45 23.94
C ILE A 669 19.07 1.04 22.65
N ASP A 670 20.22 1.62 22.36
CA ASP A 670 20.97 1.25 21.16
C ASP A 670 22.47 1.48 21.36
N GLU A 671 23.28 0.81 20.54
CA GLU A 671 24.72 0.96 20.58
C GLU A 671 25.38 0.71 19.22
N VAL A 672 26.59 1.27 19.09
CA VAL A 672 27.53 0.97 18.01
C VAL A 672 28.95 1.00 18.57
N SER A 673 29.79 0.05 18.16
CA SER A 673 31.17 -0.05 18.63
C SER A 673 32.15 -0.05 17.46
N SER A 674 33.24 0.70 17.62
CA SER A 674 34.42 0.68 16.77
C SER A 674 35.47 -0.24 17.44
N ASN A 675 35.64 -1.45 16.93
CA ASN A 675 36.58 -2.43 17.52
C ASN A 675 37.28 -3.30 16.45
N PRO A 676 38.51 -2.94 16.03
CA PRO A 676 39.17 -1.66 16.28
C PRO A 676 38.60 -0.53 15.42
N LYS A 677 37.81 -0.81 14.38
CA LYS A 677 37.28 0.19 13.43
C LYS A 677 35.77 0.29 13.50
N TRP A 678 35.25 1.45 13.09
CA TRP A 678 33.82 1.66 12.90
C TRP A 678 33.24 0.64 11.91
N PRO A 679 32.02 0.13 12.15
CA PRO A 679 31.41 -0.91 11.30
C PRO A 679 31.22 -0.51 9.84
N ALA A 680 31.05 0.78 9.56
CA ALA A 680 31.03 1.32 8.22
C ALA A 680 31.40 2.83 8.24
N GLY A 681 31.18 3.51 7.12
CA GLY A 681 31.71 4.85 6.88
C GLY A 681 33.07 4.78 6.20
N ASP A 682 33.40 5.78 5.41
CA ASP A 682 34.65 5.88 4.69
C ASP A 682 35.26 7.28 4.85
N ALA A 683 36.40 7.33 5.56
CA ALA A 683 37.16 8.55 5.78
C ALA A 683 37.75 9.10 4.48
N ALA A 684 38.12 8.25 3.51
CA ALA A 684 38.78 8.69 2.29
C ALA A 684 37.83 9.48 1.39
N SER A 685 36.59 8.98 1.21
CA SER A 685 35.57 9.65 0.41
C SER A 685 34.55 10.46 1.23
N ARG A 686 34.77 10.60 2.55
CA ARG A 686 33.94 11.37 3.48
C ARG A 686 32.47 10.93 3.46
N ARG A 687 32.25 9.62 3.46
CA ARG A 687 30.91 9.01 3.51
C ARG A 687 30.61 8.50 4.91
N THR A 688 29.48 8.91 5.45
CA THR A 688 29.09 8.61 6.84
C THR A 688 28.76 7.13 7.01
N MET A 689 28.72 6.72 8.27
CA MET A 689 28.22 5.42 8.67
C MET A 689 26.73 5.56 8.98
N GLU A 690 25.87 4.85 8.27
CA GLU A 690 24.41 4.97 8.41
C GLU A 690 23.73 3.59 8.48
N ARG A 691 22.54 3.53 9.08
CA ARG A 691 21.76 2.29 9.21
C ARG A 691 20.88 2.05 7.99
N SER A 692 20.87 0.82 7.46
CA SER A 692 19.93 0.43 6.41
C SER A 692 18.49 0.47 6.94
N ARG A 693 17.57 0.97 6.11
CA ARG A 693 16.15 1.13 6.44
C ARG A 693 15.48 -0.20 6.80
N ASP A 694 15.80 -1.25 6.07
CA ASP A 694 15.15 -2.54 6.21
C ASP A 694 15.69 -3.30 7.42
N ASN A 695 17.00 -3.20 7.65
CA ASN A 695 17.66 -4.11 8.58
C ASN A 695 18.45 -3.54 9.73
N LEU A 696 18.52 -2.22 9.81
CA LEU A 696 19.28 -1.50 10.83
C LEU A 696 20.77 -1.88 10.86
N ASN A 697 21.30 -2.63 9.90
CA ASN A 697 22.74 -2.91 9.81
C ASN A 697 23.46 -1.63 9.37
N TRP A 698 24.69 -1.46 9.84
CA TRP A 698 25.55 -0.37 9.43
C TRP A 698 26.08 -0.60 8.01
N HIS A 699 26.01 0.45 7.19
CA HIS A 699 26.71 0.51 5.91
C HIS A 699 27.26 1.92 5.67
N THR A 700 28.12 2.04 4.67
CA THR A 700 28.68 3.33 4.26
C THR A 700 27.65 4.04 3.40
N SER A 701 27.45 5.33 3.64
CA SER A 701 26.49 6.13 2.89
C SER A 701 26.82 6.17 1.40
N SER A 702 25.80 6.00 0.57
CA SER A 702 25.87 6.24 -0.87
C SER A 702 25.98 7.73 -1.21
N PHE A 703 25.94 8.62 -0.21
CA PHE A 703 26.24 10.05 -0.36
C PHE A 703 27.53 10.47 0.37
N ILE A 704 28.28 11.38 -0.26
CA ILE A 704 29.36 12.10 0.41
C ILE A 704 28.72 13.04 1.42
N ASP A 705 29.30 13.16 2.61
CA ASP A 705 28.77 13.88 3.78
C ASP A 705 27.46 13.34 4.37
N GLY A 706 26.98 12.20 3.87
CA GLY A 706 25.86 11.48 4.47
C GLY A 706 24.47 12.06 4.17
N THR A 707 23.51 11.71 5.02
CA THR A 707 22.08 12.07 4.90
C THR A 707 21.49 12.72 6.17
N PRO A 708 22.14 13.73 6.78
CA PRO A 708 21.62 14.35 7.99
C PRO A 708 20.20 14.92 7.80
N LYS A 709 19.33 14.63 8.76
CA LYS A 709 17.88 14.89 8.84
C LYS A 709 17.06 14.30 7.68
N GLN A 710 17.57 13.28 7.02
CA GLN A 710 16.94 12.60 5.89
C GLN A 710 16.99 11.09 6.06
N GLU A 711 16.19 10.38 5.25
CA GLU A 711 16.28 8.92 5.22
C GLU A 711 17.64 8.46 4.69
N ASN A 712 18.24 7.49 5.37
CA ASN A 712 19.51 6.87 5.00
C ASN A 712 19.43 6.26 3.60
N SER A 713 20.55 6.23 2.90
CA SER A 713 20.62 5.65 1.56
C SER A 713 20.52 4.11 1.59
N GLU A 714 20.20 3.52 0.45
CA GLU A 714 20.23 2.05 0.33
C GLU A 714 21.67 1.55 0.17
N PRO A 715 22.03 0.36 0.70
CA PRO A 715 23.33 -0.25 0.48
C PRO A 715 23.59 -0.44 -1.02
N ALA A 716 24.73 0.06 -1.51
CA ALA A 716 25.07 -0.07 -2.93
C ALA A 716 25.09 -1.56 -3.35
N PRO A 717 24.45 -1.95 -4.47
CA PRO A 717 24.46 -3.34 -4.92
C PRO A 717 25.88 -3.77 -5.26
N PHE A 718 26.33 -4.86 -4.64
CA PHE A 718 27.60 -5.52 -4.95
C PHE A 718 27.58 -6.04 -6.39
N PHE A 719 28.15 -5.29 -7.33
CA PHE A 719 28.44 -5.81 -8.66
C PHE A 719 29.70 -6.68 -8.58
N GLY A 720 29.50 -7.98 -8.38
CA GLY A 720 30.50 -9.01 -8.64
C GLY A 720 30.80 -9.05 -10.14
N GLY A 721 31.93 -8.44 -10.55
CA GLY A 721 32.39 -8.40 -11.92
C GLY A 721 33.90 -8.62 -12.00
N GLY A 722 34.35 -9.82 -11.69
CA GLY A 722 35.72 -10.27 -11.94
C GLY A 722 35.84 -10.86 -13.35
N GLY A 723 36.54 -10.15 -14.24
CA GLY A 723 37.08 -10.65 -15.50
C GLY A 723 38.43 -9.98 -15.74
N ALA A 724 39.52 -10.72 -15.55
CA ALA A 724 40.90 -10.22 -15.61
C ALA A 724 41.63 -10.67 -16.88
N ALA A 725 42.56 -9.83 -17.38
CA ALA A 725 43.92 -10.16 -17.88
C ALA A 725 44.56 -8.93 -18.59
N PRO A 726 45.90 -8.82 -18.74
CA PRO A 726 47.04 -9.17 -17.88
C PRO A 726 47.97 -7.95 -17.58
N ALA A 727 49.01 -8.17 -16.75
CA ALA A 727 49.87 -7.18 -16.07
C ALA A 727 51.22 -6.85 -16.77
N VAL A 728 51.85 -5.71 -16.40
CA VAL A 728 53.33 -5.49 -16.32
C VAL A 728 53.65 -4.32 -15.33
N PRO A 729 54.87 -4.13 -14.78
CA PRO A 729 55.34 -4.60 -13.48
C PRO A 729 55.74 -3.49 -12.47
N THR A 730 55.87 -3.87 -11.19
CA THR A 730 56.28 -3.08 -10.01
C THR A 730 57.80 -2.87 -9.90
N PRO A 731 58.28 -1.97 -9.00
CA PRO A 731 59.10 -2.46 -7.88
C PRO A 731 58.72 -1.84 -6.50
N THR A 732 58.36 -2.61 -5.46
CA THR A 732 59.17 -3.34 -4.42
C THR A 732 59.80 -2.42 -3.34
N LEU A 733 59.88 -2.68 -2.02
CA LEU A 733 59.70 -3.80 -1.03
C LEU A 733 59.47 -3.11 0.35
N THR A 734 58.79 -3.62 1.40
CA THR A 734 59.10 -4.72 2.36
C THR A 734 58.35 -4.38 3.69
N PRO A 735 58.29 -5.23 4.73
CA PRO A 735 58.11 -6.68 4.83
C PRO A 735 56.77 -7.04 5.52
N THR A 736 56.33 -8.28 5.35
CA THR A 736 55.26 -8.91 6.11
C THR A 736 55.68 -9.12 7.57
N PRO A 737 54.82 -8.77 8.56
CA PRO A 737 54.62 -9.62 9.73
C PRO A 737 53.17 -10.10 9.75
N THR A 738 53.04 -11.43 9.63
CA THR A 738 52.08 -12.35 10.26
C THR A 738 50.63 -11.89 10.44
N PRO A 739 49.62 -12.60 9.89
CA PRO A 739 48.22 -12.30 10.16
C PRO A 739 47.94 -12.50 11.65
N ASN A 740 47.77 -11.40 12.39
CA ASN A 740 47.24 -11.43 13.74
C ASN A 740 45.73 -11.21 13.67
N ILE A 741 45.02 -12.29 13.95
CA ILE A 741 43.57 -12.44 13.94
C ILE A 741 42.99 -11.70 15.16
N GLN A 742 41.98 -10.85 14.96
CA GLN A 742 41.09 -10.35 16.03
C GLN A 742 39.70 -10.05 15.45
N PRO A 743 38.62 -10.20 16.25
CA PRO A 743 37.70 -11.33 16.16
C PRO A 743 36.45 -10.98 15.34
N SER A 744 36.09 -11.88 14.42
CA SER A 744 34.73 -11.92 13.87
C SER A 744 33.74 -12.07 15.02
N GLU A 745 32.61 -11.36 15.01
CA GLU A 745 31.42 -11.93 15.63
C GLU A 745 31.30 -13.38 15.11
N PRO A 746 31.15 -14.37 16.00
CA PRO A 746 31.43 -15.75 15.65
C PRO A 746 30.57 -16.15 14.46
N LEU A 747 31.22 -16.73 13.44
CA LEU A 747 30.58 -17.48 12.37
C LEU A 747 29.71 -18.58 13.01
N LYS A 748 28.47 -18.26 13.36
CA LYS A 748 27.50 -19.24 13.85
C LYS A 748 26.63 -19.66 12.68
N ILE A 749 27.00 -20.77 12.07
CA ILE A 749 26.05 -21.56 11.29
C ILE A 749 24.97 -21.99 12.29
N ILE A 750 23.69 -21.78 11.96
CA ILE A 750 22.58 -22.15 12.84
C ILE A 750 21.80 -23.33 12.25
N ILE A 751 21.19 -24.13 13.11
CA ILE A 751 20.22 -25.16 12.76
C ILE A 751 18.88 -24.47 12.53
N SER A 752 18.39 -24.47 11.29
CA SER A 752 17.13 -23.83 10.90
C SER A 752 15.94 -24.78 11.02
N GLU A 753 16.12 -26.07 10.72
CA GLU A 753 15.00 -27.02 10.65
C GLU A 753 15.43 -28.46 10.96
N VAL A 754 14.59 -29.22 11.67
CA VAL A 754 14.83 -30.64 12.00
C VAL A 754 13.56 -31.46 11.81
N GLN A 755 13.58 -32.46 10.93
CA GLN A 755 12.53 -33.47 10.80
C GLN A 755 13.03 -34.81 11.35
N ILE A 756 12.27 -35.43 12.25
CA ILE A 756 12.68 -36.69 12.89
C ILE A 756 12.09 -37.94 12.23
N THR A 757 11.02 -37.79 11.43
CA THR A 757 10.40 -38.91 10.70
C THR A 757 9.44 -38.45 9.59
N GLY A 758 9.35 -39.22 8.51
CA GLY A 758 8.30 -39.08 7.49
C GLY A 758 6.98 -39.77 7.87
N GLY A 759 6.90 -40.33 9.09
CA GLY A 759 5.72 -41.04 9.60
C GLY A 759 5.84 -42.57 9.54
N ALA A 760 4.69 -43.24 9.65
CA ALA A 760 4.63 -44.69 9.75
C ALA A 760 5.30 -45.38 8.55
N GLY A 761 6.28 -46.26 8.82
CA GLY A 761 7.07 -46.95 7.79
C GLY A 761 8.18 -46.11 7.15
N GLN A 762 8.33 -44.83 7.53
CA GLN A 762 9.36 -43.91 7.05
C GLN A 762 10.24 -43.39 8.19
N ALA A 763 10.68 -44.31 9.06
CA ALA A 763 11.49 -43.97 10.24
C ALA A 763 12.86 -43.38 9.89
N ASP A 764 13.36 -43.60 8.67
CA ASP A 764 14.62 -43.05 8.16
C ASP A 764 14.42 -41.83 7.26
N ASN A 765 13.18 -41.35 7.09
CA ASN A 765 12.93 -40.10 6.38
C ASN A 765 13.07 -38.94 7.38
N GLU A 766 14.31 -38.58 7.67
CA GLU A 766 14.70 -37.55 8.65
C GLU A 766 15.73 -36.60 8.02
N PHE A 767 15.82 -35.36 8.51
CA PHE A 767 16.85 -34.42 8.07
C PHE A 767 17.16 -33.34 9.12
N VAL A 768 18.32 -32.73 8.97
CA VAL A 768 18.79 -31.53 9.69
C VAL A 768 19.19 -30.49 8.66
N GLU A 769 18.67 -29.29 8.78
CA GLU A 769 19.01 -28.16 7.93
C GLU A 769 19.80 -27.11 8.70
N LEU A 770 20.84 -26.59 8.04
CA LEU A 770 21.66 -25.50 8.52
C LEU A 770 21.43 -24.25 7.67
N TYR A 771 21.57 -23.08 8.29
CA TYR A 771 21.50 -21.78 7.64
C TYR A 771 22.76 -20.97 7.93
N ASN A 772 23.26 -20.30 6.90
CA ASN A 772 24.35 -19.34 7.01
C ASN A 772 23.81 -17.91 7.11
N PRO A 773 23.77 -17.29 8.30
CA PRO A 773 23.26 -15.94 8.48
C PRO A 773 24.22 -14.84 7.99
N THR A 774 25.40 -15.21 7.51
CA THR A 774 26.42 -14.23 7.08
C THR A 774 26.25 -13.85 5.61
N SER A 775 26.76 -12.67 5.26
CA SER A 775 26.78 -12.13 3.88
C SER A 775 27.86 -12.76 2.99
N SER A 776 28.63 -13.72 3.51
CA SER A 776 29.68 -14.44 2.77
C SER A 776 29.39 -15.93 2.78
N ALA A 777 29.80 -16.66 1.74
CA ALA A 777 29.67 -18.11 1.74
C ALA A 777 30.60 -18.74 2.79
N VAL A 778 30.13 -19.79 3.46
CA VAL A 778 30.93 -20.59 4.40
C VAL A 778 31.51 -21.78 3.66
N ASP A 779 32.84 -21.95 3.73
CA ASP A 779 33.55 -23.08 3.12
C ASP A 779 33.72 -24.21 4.14
N LEU A 780 33.05 -25.34 3.90
CA LEU A 780 33.08 -26.55 4.72
C LEU A 780 34.25 -27.48 4.40
N SER A 781 35.03 -27.20 3.35
CA SER A 781 36.28 -27.94 3.10
C SER A 781 37.36 -27.59 4.13
N VAL A 782 37.27 -26.40 4.71
CA VAL A 782 38.19 -25.87 5.74
C VAL A 782 37.59 -25.80 7.14
N LEU A 783 36.25 -25.87 7.26
CA LEU A 783 35.55 -26.00 8.55
C LEU A 783 35.25 -27.49 8.83
N PRO A 784 35.82 -28.12 9.88
CA PRO A 784 35.64 -29.55 10.16
C PRO A 784 34.29 -29.85 10.81
N LEU A 785 33.19 -29.47 10.16
CA LEU A 785 31.83 -29.60 10.65
C LEU A 785 31.50 -31.06 11.01
N LYS A 786 31.00 -31.26 12.22
CA LYS A 786 30.54 -32.54 12.78
C LYS A 786 29.07 -32.43 13.13
N LEU A 787 28.35 -33.54 12.97
CA LEU A 787 26.96 -33.67 13.38
C LEU A 787 26.86 -34.67 14.54
N HIS A 788 26.10 -34.33 15.57
CA HIS A 788 25.87 -35.18 16.72
C HIS A 788 24.39 -35.34 17.00
N ILE A 789 23.97 -36.60 17.22
CA ILE A 789 22.59 -36.94 17.55
C ILE A 789 22.54 -37.58 18.93
N LYS A 790 21.78 -36.98 19.84
CA LYS A 790 21.47 -37.53 21.15
C LYS A 790 20.10 -38.18 21.15
N ASN A 791 20.04 -39.41 21.65
CA ASN A 791 18.77 -40.10 21.88
C ASN A 791 18.07 -39.57 23.15
N SER A 792 16.88 -40.07 23.44
CA SER A 792 16.09 -39.67 24.62
C SER A 792 16.73 -39.93 25.98
N ARG A 793 17.80 -40.74 26.02
CA ARG A 793 18.57 -41.03 27.24
C ARG A 793 19.87 -40.21 27.31
N GLY A 794 20.11 -39.32 26.36
CA GLY A 794 21.28 -38.44 26.32
C GLY A 794 22.54 -39.11 25.79
N THR A 795 22.44 -40.36 25.32
CA THR A 795 23.56 -41.03 24.66
C THR A 795 23.88 -40.29 23.38
N ASN A 796 25.12 -39.83 23.23
CA ASN A 796 25.58 -39.08 22.06
C ASN A 796 26.14 -40.01 20.98
N ASN A 797 25.79 -39.78 19.73
CA ASN A 797 26.42 -40.43 18.59
C ASN A 797 26.91 -39.38 17.59
N HIS A 798 28.22 -39.33 17.39
CA HIS A 798 28.83 -38.56 16.31
C HIS A 798 28.53 -39.25 14.97
N LYS A 799 27.98 -38.48 14.02
CA LYS A 799 27.69 -38.90 12.66
C LYS A 799 28.77 -38.37 11.73
N THR A 800 29.54 -39.28 11.13
CA THR A 800 30.46 -38.91 10.04
C THR A 800 29.64 -38.46 8.83
N LEU A 801 29.90 -37.24 8.38
CA LEU A 801 29.28 -36.64 7.20
C LEU A 801 30.06 -36.97 5.93
N ASN A 802 29.37 -37.44 4.90
CA ASN A 802 29.86 -37.53 3.53
C ASN A 802 29.32 -36.31 2.77
N PHE A 803 30.19 -35.33 2.49
CA PHE A 803 29.83 -34.09 1.81
C PHE A 803 29.60 -34.32 0.31
N ILE A 804 28.46 -33.84 -0.19
CA ILE A 804 28.15 -33.71 -1.62
C ILE A 804 28.50 -32.30 -2.08
N ASN A 805 28.14 -31.29 -1.29
CA ASN A 805 28.55 -29.90 -1.43
C ASN A 805 29.41 -29.50 -0.23
N THR A 806 30.43 -28.68 -0.47
CA THR A 806 31.36 -28.21 0.59
C THR A 806 31.27 -26.70 0.82
N SER A 807 30.19 -26.05 0.40
CA SER A 807 29.97 -24.62 0.65
C SER A 807 28.51 -24.34 0.99
N ILE A 808 28.29 -23.46 1.97
CA ILE A 808 26.99 -22.89 2.31
C ILE A 808 26.97 -21.44 1.78
N PRO A 809 26.15 -21.10 0.78
CA PRO A 809 26.08 -19.73 0.26
C PRO A 809 25.74 -18.68 1.33
N ALA A 810 26.08 -17.42 1.09
CA ALA A 810 25.63 -16.30 1.92
C ALA A 810 24.09 -16.29 2.01
N TYR A 811 23.55 -16.21 3.22
CA TYR A 811 22.10 -16.33 3.47
C TYR A 811 21.47 -17.61 2.88
N GLY A 812 22.28 -18.66 2.70
CA GLY A 812 21.89 -19.92 2.07
C GLY A 812 21.72 -21.07 3.08
N TYR A 813 21.17 -22.17 2.58
CA TYR A 813 20.84 -23.38 3.36
C TYR A 813 21.75 -24.55 3.01
N PHE A 814 21.93 -25.47 3.97
CA PHE A 814 22.69 -26.71 3.81
C PHE A 814 21.95 -27.88 4.45
N LEU A 815 21.57 -28.87 3.65
CA LEU A 815 20.66 -29.95 4.04
C LEU A 815 21.41 -31.27 4.28
N ILE A 816 21.23 -31.86 5.46
CA ILE A 816 21.90 -33.08 5.89
C ILE A 816 20.86 -34.17 6.19
N GLY A 817 21.06 -35.38 5.66
CA GLY A 817 20.16 -36.51 5.90
C GLY A 817 20.86 -37.87 5.91
N PRO A 818 20.15 -38.97 6.18
CA PRO A 818 20.74 -40.30 6.13
C PRO A 818 21.07 -40.70 4.68
N ALA A 819 22.15 -41.49 4.51
CA ALA A 819 22.60 -41.98 3.20
C ALA A 819 21.58 -42.92 2.51
N SER A 820 20.61 -43.44 3.26
CA SER A 820 19.48 -44.21 2.76
C SER A 820 18.25 -43.92 3.62
N GLY A 821 17.07 -43.75 3.02
CA GLY A 821 15.80 -43.57 3.73
C GLY A 821 15.20 -42.16 3.67
N TYR A 822 15.98 -41.15 3.31
CA TYR A 822 15.45 -39.83 2.97
C TYR A 822 14.63 -39.89 1.67
N THR A 823 13.37 -39.44 1.71
CA THR A 823 12.44 -39.49 0.56
C THR A 823 11.99 -38.11 0.09
N GLY A 824 12.55 -37.03 0.64
CA GLY A 824 12.23 -35.66 0.23
C GLY A 824 12.66 -35.35 -1.19
N SER A 825 11.96 -34.40 -1.84
CA SER A 825 12.20 -34.02 -3.24
C SER A 825 13.39 -33.07 -3.43
N VAL A 826 13.95 -32.54 -2.34
CA VAL A 826 15.10 -31.61 -2.36
C VAL A 826 16.38 -32.41 -2.13
N SER A 827 17.42 -32.14 -2.92
CA SER A 827 18.68 -32.88 -2.81
C SER A 827 19.46 -32.54 -1.54
N LEU A 828 19.99 -33.58 -0.89
CA LEU A 828 20.89 -33.46 0.27
C LEU A 828 22.25 -32.86 -0.15
N ASP A 829 22.85 -32.06 0.72
CA ASP A 829 24.21 -31.52 0.58
C ASP A 829 25.27 -32.34 1.33
N ALA A 830 24.84 -33.11 2.34
CA ALA A 830 25.66 -34.11 2.98
C ALA A 830 24.80 -35.30 3.45
N THR A 831 25.44 -36.46 3.57
CA THR A 831 24.79 -37.68 4.06
C THR A 831 25.49 -38.28 5.27
N TYR A 832 24.78 -39.02 6.12
CA TYR A 832 25.39 -39.81 7.22
C TYR A 832 24.90 -41.26 7.27
N SER A 833 25.63 -42.13 7.96
CA SER A 833 25.23 -43.53 8.15
C SER A 833 24.00 -43.67 9.04
N VAL A 834 23.04 -44.49 8.61
CA VAL A 834 21.85 -44.87 9.41
C VAL A 834 22.18 -45.71 10.66
N SER A 835 23.44 -46.13 10.85
CA SER A 835 23.89 -46.84 12.06
C SER A 835 24.07 -45.88 13.25
N GLY A 836 23.74 -46.34 14.46
CA GLY A 836 23.81 -45.52 15.69
C GLY A 836 22.48 -44.83 16.02
N ASN A 837 22.53 -43.71 16.76
CA ASN A 837 21.32 -42.96 17.13
C ASN A 837 20.63 -42.36 15.88
N LYS A 838 19.30 -42.27 15.94
CA LYS A 838 18.46 -41.52 14.99
C LYS A 838 17.86 -40.30 15.68
N LEU A 839 17.31 -39.36 14.91
CA LEU A 839 16.49 -38.29 15.46
C LEU A 839 15.20 -38.95 15.98
N VAL A 840 14.91 -38.75 17.26
CA VAL A 840 13.81 -39.42 17.96
C VAL A 840 13.05 -38.43 18.85
N ASN A 841 11.89 -38.83 19.33
CA ASN A 841 11.18 -38.08 20.35
C ASN A 841 12.06 -37.90 21.60
N ASN A 842 11.95 -36.73 22.22
CA ASN A 842 12.75 -36.29 23.38
C ASN A 842 14.26 -36.31 23.09
N GLY A 843 14.65 -36.08 21.84
CA GLY A 843 16.03 -36.11 21.38
C GLY A 843 16.67 -34.72 21.28
N ALA A 844 17.92 -34.70 20.81
CA ALA A 844 18.60 -33.46 20.46
C ALA A 844 19.60 -33.65 19.32
N VAL A 845 19.87 -32.57 18.59
CA VAL A 845 20.88 -32.51 17.54
C VAL A 845 21.73 -31.27 17.70
N TYR A 846 23.03 -31.39 17.42
CA TYR A 846 23.93 -30.25 17.41
C TYR A 846 25.06 -30.43 16.40
N ILE A 847 25.60 -29.29 15.99
CA ILE A 847 26.78 -29.20 15.15
C ILE A 847 27.97 -28.69 15.95
N SER A 848 29.15 -29.23 15.66
CA SER A 848 30.40 -28.88 16.33
C SER A 848 31.58 -28.97 15.37
N THR A 849 32.77 -28.59 15.82
CA THR A 849 34.04 -28.87 15.12
C THR A 849 34.76 -30.11 15.66
N ASN A 850 34.14 -30.85 16.60
CA ASN A 850 34.80 -31.90 17.38
C ASN A 850 33.94 -33.17 17.49
N VAL A 851 34.54 -34.35 17.37
CA VAL A 851 33.85 -35.64 17.50
C VAL A 851 33.50 -36.00 18.96
N THR A 852 34.08 -35.28 19.92
CA THR A 852 33.80 -35.43 21.35
C THR A 852 32.47 -34.77 21.69
N ALA A 853 31.64 -35.45 22.49
CA ALA A 853 30.33 -34.95 22.85
C ALA A 853 30.40 -33.57 23.54
N ASP A 854 29.46 -32.68 23.19
CA ASP A 854 29.27 -31.35 23.80
C ASP A 854 30.52 -30.44 23.81
N THR A 855 31.49 -30.72 22.95
CA THR A 855 32.75 -29.96 22.81
C THR A 855 32.73 -29.17 21.51
N ASP A 856 33.20 -27.92 21.54
CA ASP A 856 33.25 -27.01 20.38
C ASP A 856 31.92 -26.90 19.62
N VAL A 857 30.81 -26.80 20.37
CA VAL A 857 29.46 -26.72 19.81
C VAL A 857 29.27 -25.38 19.10
N ILE A 858 28.86 -25.44 17.84
CA ILE A 858 28.53 -24.28 17.00
C ILE A 858 27.07 -23.89 17.25
N ASP A 859 26.13 -24.85 17.15
CA ASP A 859 24.71 -24.64 17.43
C ASP A 859 24.04 -25.95 17.84
N LYS A 860 22.96 -25.87 18.63
CA LYS A 860 22.23 -27.05 19.13
C LYS A 860 20.74 -26.80 19.36
N VAL A 861 19.94 -27.84 19.12
CA VAL A 861 18.52 -27.87 19.43
C VAL A 861 18.16 -29.20 20.08
N GLY A 862 17.51 -29.14 21.24
CA GLY A 862 16.85 -30.30 21.85
C GLY A 862 15.36 -30.05 22.05
N TRP A 863 14.57 -31.12 21.99
CA TRP A 863 13.12 -31.03 21.92
C TRP A 863 12.41 -32.12 22.73
N GLY A 864 11.11 -31.95 22.94
CA GLY A 864 10.24 -32.84 23.70
C GLY A 864 10.15 -32.51 25.18
N SER A 865 9.33 -33.28 25.91
CA SER A 865 8.96 -32.98 27.30
C SER A 865 10.07 -33.27 28.32
N GLN A 866 10.98 -34.20 28.01
CA GLN A 866 12.09 -34.59 28.88
C GLN A 866 13.34 -35.06 28.08
N PRO A 867 13.94 -34.22 27.22
CA PRO A 867 15.19 -34.58 26.57
C PRO A 867 16.33 -34.63 27.59
N ALA A 868 17.19 -35.65 27.48
CA ALA A 868 18.34 -35.83 28.36
C ALA A 868 19.56 -35.02 27.87
N GLY A 869 19.40 -33.69 27.88
CA GLY A 869 20.42 -32.71 27.47
C GLY A 869 20.51 -32.48 25.96
N GLY A 870 21.54 -31.74 25.53
CA GLY A 870 21.72 -31.39 24.11
C GLY A 870 20.88 -30.20 23.61
N PHE A 871 20.17 -29.53 24.50
CA PHE A 871 19.52 -28.23 24.27
C PHE A 871 20.32 -27.09 24.92
N GLU A 872 19.92 -25.85 24.64
CA GLU A 872 20.47 -24.63 25.24
C GLU A 872 19.87 -24.36 26.63
N THR A 873 19.27 -23.20 26.88
CA THR A 873 18.70 -22.83 28.20
C THR A 873 17.48 -23.70 28.57
N ALA A 874 16.60 -23.98 27.61
CA ALA A 874 15.49 -24.93 27.77
C ALA A 874 15.20 -25.62 26.43
N PRO A 875 14.68 -26.87 26.42
CA PRO A 875 14.33 -27.56 25.20
C PRO A 875 13.04 -27.02 24.59
N PHE A 876 12.89 -27.18 23.28
CA PHE A 876 11.61 -26.96 22.62
C PHE A 876 10.59 -28.01 23.13
N PRO A 877 9.41 -27.62 23.66
CA PRO A 877 8.59 -28.52 24.47
C PRO A 877 7.95 -29.70 23.71
N ASP A 878 7.79 -29.58 22.39
CA ASP A 878 7.02 -30.55 21.59
C ASP A 878 7.91 -31.49 20.76
N ASN A 879 7.35 -32.65 20.40
CA ASN A 879 7.96 -33.58 19.47
C ASN A 879 7.28 -33.44 18.09
N PRO A 880 8.04 -33.30 16.98
CA PRO A 880 7.44 -33.28 15.65
C PRO A 880 6.87 -34.67 15.32
N GLY A 881 5.62 -34.70 14.88
CA GLY A 881 4.92 -35.87 14.37
C GLY A 881 5.31 -36.23 12.93
N ALA A 882 4.53 -37.13 12.32
CA ALA A 882 4.75 -37.61 10.96
C ALA A 882 4.75 -36.46 9.94
N ASN A 883 5.84 -36.30 9.20
CA ASN A 883 6.02 -35.20 8.23
C ASN A 883 5.85 -33.82 8.88
N GLN A 884 6.26 -33.68 10.14
CA GLN A 884 6.42 -32.38 10.80
C GLN A 884 7.91 -32.13 11.05
N SER A 885 8.27 -30.87 11.18
CA SER A 885 9.61 -30.44 11.54
C SER A 885 9.57 -29.46 12.70
N ILE A 886 10.66 -29.43 13.47
CA ILE A 886 10.96 -28.35 14.41
C ILE A 886 11.68 -27.29 13.59
N HIS A 887 11.08 -26.12 13.47
CA HIS A 887 11.59 -25.01 12.65
C HIS A 887 11.93 -23.82 13.54
N ARG A 888 13.06 -23.17 13.25
CA ARG A 888 13.51 -22.00 14.01
C ARG A 888 12.61 -20.80 13.65
N LYS A 889 12.03 -20.14 14.65
CA LYS A 889 11.12 -19.01 14.47
C LYS A 889 11.81 -17.85 13.75
N LEU A 890 11.02 -17.10 12.98
CA LEU A 890 11.44 -15.87 12.33
C LEU A 890 10.88 -14.66 13.06
N HIS A 891 11.69 -13.63 13.27
CA HIS A 891 11.22 -12.35 13.77
C HIS A 891 10.45 -11.60 12.67
N LEU A 892 9.13 -11.45 12.84
CA LEU A 892 8.28 -10.68 11.92
C LEU A 892 8.52 -9.19 12.18
N GLU A 893 9.27 -8.58 11.27
CA GLU A 893 9.67 -7.17 11.25
C GLU A 893 10.70 -6.75 12.32
N PRO A 894 11.65 -5.85 11.97
CA PRO A 894 11.84 -5.24 10.65
C PRO A 894 12.53 -6.19 9.65
N ASN A 895 12.91 -7.41 10.06
CA ASN A 895 14.09 -8.05 9.47
C ASN A 895 14.04 -9.52 9.07
N LYS A 896 12.96 -10.25 9.38
CA LYS A 896 12.81 -11.68 9.06
C LYS A 896 14.07 -12.52 9.35
N ARG A 897 14.70 -12.28 10.50
CA ARG A 897 15.87 -13.06 10.99
C ARG A 897 15.40 -14.22 11.87
N PHE A 898 16.12 -15.34 11.81
CA PHE A 898 15.89 -16.45 12.72
C PHE A 898 16.18 -16.05 14.17
N ILE A 899 15.30 -16.45 15.09
CA ILE A 899 15.44 -16.20 16.52
C ILE A 899 16.44 -17.23 17.09
N ASP A 900 17.49 -16.74 17.73
CA ASP A 900 18.54 -17.55 18.36
C ASP A 900 18.99 -16.86 19.66
N ASN A 901 18.11 -16.89 20.67
CA ASN A 901 18.35 -16.20 21.95
C ASN A 901 19.02 -17.10 23.00
N GLY A 902 19.49 -18.28 22.60
CA GLY A 902 20.10 -19.25 23.50
C GLY A 902 19.07 -20.07 24.29
N ASN A 903 17.81 -20.11 23.85
CA ASN A 903 16.74 -20.87 24.49
C ASN A 903 15.84 -21.53 23.44
N ASN A 904 16.03 -22.82 23.22
CA ASN A 904 15.31 -23.58 22.19
C ASN A 904 13.76 -23.55 22.37
N ALA A 905 13.24 -23.36 23.59
CA ALA A 905 11.80 -23.19 23.82
C ALA A 905 11.24 -21.92 23.15
N ASN A 906 12.05 -20.86 23.11
CA ASN A 906 11.69 -19.59 22.50
C ASN A 906 12.01 -19.58 21.00
N ASP A 907 13.09 -20.26 20.62
CA ASP A 907 13.68 -20.17 19.29
C ASP A 907 12.99 -21.04 18.24
N PHE A 908 12.21 -22.06 18.62
CA PHE A 908 11.62 -23.01 17.67
C PHE A 908 10.09 -23.14 17.79
N GLU A 909 9.48 -23.66 16.72
CA GLU A 909 8.05 -24.00 16.58
C GLU A 909 7.87 -25.29 15.75
N ILE A 910 6.69 -25.93 15.83
CA ILE A 910 6.36 -27.07 14.94
C ILE A 910 5.80 -26.56 13.61
N GLN A 911 6.37 -27.05 12.52
CA GLN A 911 5.82 -26.90 11.17
C GLN A 911 5.27 -28.22 10.63
N ASN A 912 4.09 -28.14 10.02
CA ASN A 912 3.37 -29.31 9.48
C ASN A 912 3.73 -29.66 8.03
N CYS A 913 4.66 -28.92 7.45
CA CYS A 913 5.28 -29.18 6.15
C CYS A 913 6.77 -28.86 6.30
N PRO A 914 7.61 -29.86 6.19
CA PRO A 914 9.03 -29.59 6.22
C PRO A 914 9.44 -28.79 4.97
N SER A 915 10.31 -27.79 5.12
CA SER A 915 10.63 -26.81 4.08
C SER A 915 12.11 -26.80 3.65
N PRO A 916 12.69 -27.96 3.30
CA PRO A 916 14.11 -28.06 3.01
C PRO A 916 14.56 -27.11 1.87
N LYS A 917 15.65 -26.39 2.13
CA LYS A 917 16.32 -25.34 1.34
C LYS A 917 15.44 -24.14 0.96
N ALA A 918 14.35 -23.92 1.68
CA ALA A 918 13.48 -22.78 1.48
C ALA A 918 13.30 -22.03 2.79
N GLN A 919 13.24 -20.71 2.73
CA GLN A 919 12.88 -19.92 3.90
C GLN A 919 11.41 -20.21 4.25
N SER A 920 11.19 -20.91 5.38
CA SER A 920 9.91 -21.20 6.02
C SER A 920 8.73 -21.25 5.05
N LYS A 921 8.44 -22.44 4.53
CA LYS A 921 7.23 -22.63 3.74
C LYS A 921 6.03 -22.54 4.68
N ILE A 922 5.06 -21.65 4.41
CA ILE A 922 3.76 -21.76 5.09
C ILE A 922 3.18 -23.10 4.69
N CYS A 923 3.13 -23.97 5.67
CA CYS A 923 2.63 -25.30 5.49
C CYS A 923 1.16 -25.25 5.27
N SER A 924 0.76 -25.65 4.07
CA SER A 924 -0.61 -26.03 3.76
C SER A 924 -0.98 -27.31 4.52
N SER A 925 -0.87 -27.28 5.85
CA SER A 925 -1.72 -28.02 6.75
C SER A 925 -2.90 -27.11 7.09
N ASN A 926 -4.06 -27.62 6.81
CA ASN A 926 -5.36 -27.03 7.09
C ASN A 926 -5.52 -26.63 8.59
N PRO A 927 -6.48 -25.76 8.95
CA PRO A 927 -6.30 -24.40 9.43
C PRO A 927 -6.75 -24.29 10.90
N VAL A 928 -6.95 -23.05 11.38
CA VAL A 928 -7.58 -22.58 12.63
C VAL A 928 -6.52 -21.90 13.52
N LEU A 929 -6.44 -20.57 13.69
CA LEU A 929 -7.35 -19.47 13.35
C LEU A 929 -6.55 -18.16 13.20
N GLU A 930 -6.32 -17.72 11.96
CA GLU A 930 -6.67 -16.35 11.55
C GLU A 930 -7.37 -16.50 10.19
N ASN A 931 -8.58 -15.95 10.09
CA ASN A 931 -9.63 -16.37 9.19
C ASN A 931 -9.36 -15.93 7.73
N SER A 932 -8.49 -16.65 7.01
CA SER A 932 -8.56 -16.72 5.55
C SER A 932 -9.59 -17.79 5.21
N ALA A 933 -10.81 -17.35 4.87
CA ALA A 933 -11.89 -18.24 4.49
C ALA A 933 -11.40 -19.27 3.46
N ILE A 934 -11.53 -20.57 3.78
CA ILE A 934 -11.39 -21.61 2.76
C ILE A 934 -12.37 -21.22 1.66
N PRO A 935 -11.92 -21.04 0.41
CA PRO A 935 -12.75 -20.50 -0.65
C PRO A 935 -13.69 -21.58 -1.19
N LEU A 936 -14.24 -22.46 -0.35
CA LEU A 936 -15.31 -23.40 -0.70
C LEU A 936 -16.52 -23.05 0.14
N LYS A 937 -17.61 -22.66 -0.51
CA LYS A 937 -18.88 -22.37 0.16
C LYS A 937 -20.00 -23.26 -0.33
N ILE A 938 -20.89 -23.63 0.58
CA ILE A 938 -22.19 -24.19 0.26
C ILE A 938 -23.06 -23.01 -0.18
N VAL A 939 -23.28 -22.90 -1.49
CA VAL A 939 -24.00 -21.75 -2.07
C VAL A 939 -25.48 -22.05 -2.30
N GLU A 940 -25.87 -23.32 -2.33
CA GLU A 940 -27.26 -23.74 -2.54
C GLU A 940 -27.53 -25.09 -1.86
N VAL A 941 -28.66 -25.18 -1.15
CA VAL A 941 -29.23 -26.45 -0.68
C VAL A 941 -30.70 -26.47 -1.09
N VAL A 942 -31.07 -27.41 -1.95
CA VAL A 942 -32.45 -27.68 -2.35
C VAL A 942 -32.94 -28.88 -1.55
N PHE A 943 -33.81 -28.63 -0.57
CA PHE A 943 -34.29 -29.63 0.38
C PHE A 943 -35.81 -29.88 0.29
N ASN A 944 -36.57 -29.04 -0.41
CA ASN A 944 -38.02 -29.20 -0.61
C ASN A 944 -38.45 -28.70 -2.01
N PRO A 945 -38.01 -29.35 -3.09
CA PRO A 945 -38.42 -28.99 -4.45
C PRO A 945 -39.89 -29.37 -4.72
N GLU A 946 -40.68 -28.49 -5.35
CA GLU A 946 -42.10 -28.79 -5.64
C GLU A 946 -42.30 -30.14 -6.38
N GLY A 947 -43.13 -31.03 -5.81
CA GLY A 947 -43.45 -32.37 -6.35
C GLY A 947 -42.89 -33.52 -5.50
N SER A 948 -42.50 -34.66 -6.11
CA SER A 948 -41.78 -35.72 -5.39
C SER A 948 -40.31 -35.34 -5.22
N ASP A 949 -39.79 -35.43 -4.00
CA ASP A 949 -38.43 -34.97 -3.66
C ASP A 949 -37.31 -35.83 -4.25
N ALA A 950 -37.61 -37.09 -4.58
CA ALA A 950 -36.63 -38.06 -5.07
C ALA A 950 -35.93 -37.59 -6.36
N GLY A 951 -34.61 -37.41 -6.29
CA GLY A 951 -33.74 -37.07 -7.42
C GLY A 951 -33.69 -35.57 -7.78
N LYS A 952 -34.41 -34.71 -7.04
CA LYS A 952 -34.44 -33.25 -7.26
C LYS A 952 -33.72 -32.46 -6.17
N GLU A 953 -33.57 -33.04 -4.99
CA GLU A 953 -32.79 -32.45 -3.90
C GLU A 953 -31.30 -32.40 -4.25
N ARG A 954 -30.62 -31.32 -3.88
CA ARG A 954 -29.18 -31.16 -4.16
C ARG A 954 -28.47 -30.20 -3.20
N VAL A 955 -27.17 -30.38 -3.09
CA VAL A 955 -26.23 -29.45 -2.43
C VAL A 955 -25.22 -28.96 -3.47
N VAL A 956 -24.98 -27.66 -3.55
CA VAL A 956 -24.02 -27.07 -4.48
C VAL A 956 -22.90 -26.38 -3.71
N ILE A 957 -21.67 -26.76 -4.04
CA ILE A 957 -20.44 -26.18 -3.49
C ILE A 957 -19.77 -25.34 -4.56
N TYR A 958 -19.26 -24.17 -4.18
CA TYR A 958 -18.61 -23.23 -5.07
C TYR A 958 -17.18 -22.90 -4.62
N ASN A 959 -16.23 -22.94 -5.56
CA ASN A 959 -14.87 -22.48 -5.34
C ASN A 959 -14.74 -20.98 -5.63
N GLN A 960 -14.42 -20.20 -4.60
CA GLN A 960 -14.34 -18.74 -4.62
C GLN A 960 -13.00 -18.20 -5.13
N ASN A 961 -11.98 -19.03 -5.38
CA ASN A 961 -10.69 -18.55 -5.87
C ASN A 961 -10.81 -17.79 -7.20
N ASP A 962 -9.97 -16.77 -7.40
CA ASP A 962 -9.91 -15.91 -8.60
C ASP A 962 -8.78 -16.28 -9.58
N GLU A 963 -7.82 -17.12 -9.18
CA GLU A 963 -6.68 -17.50 -10.02
C GLU A 963 -7.02 -18.72 -10.91
N GLU A 964 -6.75 -18.65 -12.22
CA GLU A 964 -7.17 -19.68 -13.19
C GLU A 964 -6.67 -21.12 -12.88
N GLU A 965 -5.52 -21.28 -12.21
CA GLU A 965 -4.94 -22.60 -11.89
C GLU A 965 -5.27 -23.13 -10.48
N SER A 966 -6.09 -22.41 -9.70
CA SER A 966 -6.33 -22.70 -8.28
C SER A 966 -7.48 -23.69 -8.00
N ALA A 967 -7.51 -24.80 -8.72
CA ALA A 967 -8.49 -25.87 -8.49
C ALA A 967 -8.29 -26.54 -7.12
N ILE A 968 -9.35 -26.61 -6.31
CA ILE A 968 -9.27 -27.18 -4.96
C ILE A 968 -9.51 -28.68 -5.02
N ASN A 969 -8.54 -29.45 -4.54
CA ASN A 969 -8.68 -30.89 -4.36
C ASN A 969 -9.56 -31.19 -3.15
N VAL A 970 -10.70 -31.85 -3.39
CA VAL A 970 -11.69 -32.18 -2.35
C VAL A 970 -11.64 -33.63 -1.90
N SER A 971 -10.61 -34.39 -2.29
CA SER A 971 -10.50 -35.83 -1.98
C SER A 971 -10.55 -36.17 -0.49
N ASN A 972 -10.12 -35.25 0.37
CA ASN A 972 -10.12 -35.38 1.83
C ASN A 972 -11.27 -34.65 2.54
N TYR A 973 -12.28 -34.22 1.78
CA TYR A 973 -13.49 -33.59 2.30
C TYR A 973 -14.61 -34.61 2.40
N SER A 974 -15.67 -34.24 3.12
CA SER A 974 -16.94 -34.93 3.13
C SER A 974 -18.09 -33.95 3.26
N ILE A 975 -19.25 -34.30 2.69
CA ILE A 975 -20.50 -33.65 3.04
C ILE A 975 -21.15 -34.46 4.17
N GLN A 976 -21.57 -33.78 5.23
CA GLN A 976 -22.24 -34.40 6.37
C GLN A 976 -23.60 -33.75 6.60
N TYR A 977 -24.59 -34.54 6.97
CA TYR A 977 -25.97 -34.09 7.12
C TYR A 977 -26.54 -34.53 8.46
N LEU A 978 -27.15 -33.59 9.17
CA LEU A 978 -27.88 -33.80 10.41
C LEU A 978 -29.31 -33.26 10.27
N SER A 979 -30.31 -34.12 10.52
CA SER A 979 -31.70 -33.68 10.66
C SER A 979 -31.92 -33.01 12.01
N LEU A 980 -32.89 -32.08 12.09
CA LEU A 980 -33.18 -31.27 13.30
C LEU A 980 -33.34 -32.07 14.61
N SER A 981 -33.78 -33.33 14.52
CA SER A 981 -34.01 -34.21 15.68
C SER A 981 -32.83 -35.14 16.02
N GLY A 982 -31.70 -35.03 15.31
CA GLY A 982 -30.58 -35.97 15.41
C GLY A 982 -29.53 -35.55 16.43
N ASP A 983 -29.00 -36.53 17.16
CA ASP A 983 -27.73 -36.39 17.88
C ASP A 983 -26.59 -36.31 16.85
N PHE A 984 -25.46 -35.66 17.15
CA PHE A 984 -24.26 -35.70 16.29
C PHE A 984 -23.80 -37.13 16.00
N ASN A 985 -24.13 -38.08 16.87
CA ASN A 985 -23.96 -39.52 16.59
C ASN A 985 -24.72 -39.99 15.33
N ASP A 986 -25.88 -39.39 15.03
CA ASP A 986 -26.76 -39.74 13.90
C ASP A 986 -26.33 -39.14 12.56
N LEU A 987 -25.26 -38.33 12.54
CA LEU A 987 -24.72 -37.69 11.34
C LEU A 987 -24.59 -38.69 10.18
N LYS A 988 -25.13 -38.29 9.03
CA LYS A 988 -24.96 -39.01 7.77
C LYS A 988 -23.78 -38.40 7.04
N LYS A 989 -22.89 -39.23 6.51
CA LYS A 989 -21.64 -38.78 5.89
C LYS A 989 -21.51 -39.34 4.48
N ARG A 990 -21.01 -38.51 3.56
CA ARG A 990 -20.56 -38.94 2.24
C ARG A 990 -19.21 -38.30 1.90
N ASN A 991 -18.21 -39.13 1.65
CA ASN A 991 -16.90 -38.69 1.19
C ASN A 991 -16.94 -38.34 -0.30
N PHE A 992 -16.12 -37.36 -0.69
CA PHE A 992 -15.76 -37.17 -2.09
C PHE A 992 -14.84 -38.32 -2.54
N LYS A 993 -14.76 -38.56 -3.85
CA LYS A 993 -13.89 -39.59 -4.42
C LYS A 993 -12.45 -39.08 -4.56
N THR A 994 -11.48 -39.98 -4.43
CA THR A 994 -10.07 -39.67 -4.66
C THR A 994 -9.85 -39.07 -6.05
N GLY A 995 -9.13 -37.95 -6.09
CA GLY A 995 -8.81 -37.21 -7.31
C GLY A 995 -9.85 -36.15 -7.72
N GLN A 996 -10.99 -36.04 -7.02
CA GLN A 996 -11.99 -35.01 -7.34
C GLN A 996 -11.47 -33.61 -6.98
N LYS A 997 -11.65 -32.68 -7.93
CA LYS A 997 -11.26 -31.28 -7.80
C LYS A 997 -12.42 -30.37 -8.20
N ILE A 998 -12.51 -29.21 -7.57
CA ILE A 998 -13.42 -28.13 -7.96
C ILE A 998 -12.56 -27.03 -8.59
N PRO A 999 -12.68 -26.76 -9.90
CA PRO A 999 -11.93 -25.71 -10.58
C PRO A 999 -12.12 -24.34 -9.92
N SER A 1000 -11.17 -23.42 -10.14
CA SER A 1000 -11.34 -22.02 -9.76
C SER A 1000 -12.63 -21.44 -10.34
N LYS A 1001 -13.41 -20.69 -9.55
CA LYS A 1001 -14.79 -20.25 -9.89
C LYS A 1001 -15.75 -21.38 -10.34
N GLY A 1002 -15.43 -22.64 -10.06
CA GLY A 1002 -16.21 -23.82 -10.44
C GLY A 1002 -17.26 -24.21 -9.40
N PHE A 1003 -18.28 -24.93 -9.86
CA PHE A 1003 -19.34 -25.49 -9.01
C PHE A 1003 -19.22 -27.01 -8.94
N PHE A 1004 -19.61 -27.60 -7.81
CA PHE A 1004 -19.69 -29.05 -7.62
C PHE A 1004 -21.05 -29.41 -7.00
N LYS A 1005 -21.82 -30.24 -7.70
CA LYS A 1005 -23.22 -30.55 -7.38
C LYS A 1005 -23.35 -31.96 -6.82
N ILE A 1006 -23.96 -32.07 -5.65
CA ILE A 1006 -24.26 -33.34 -4.99
C ILE A 1006 -25.76 -33.56 -5.07
N GLY A 1007 -26.21 -34.59 -5.78
CA GLY A 1007 -27.61 -34.99 -5.80
C GLY A 1007 -27.96 -35.84 -4.58
N MET A 1008 -29.11 -35.56 -3.98
CA MET A 1008 -29.65 -36.24 -2.81
C MET A 1008 -30.81 -37.16 -3.22
N SER A 1009 -31.09 -38.19 -2.41
CA SER A 1009 -32.11 -39.22 -2.69
C SER A 1009 -31.97 -39.92 -4.05
N CYS A 1010 -30.76 -39.97 -4.62
CA CYS A 1010 -30.56 -40.58 -5.91
C CYS A 1010 -30.72 -42.11 -5.80
N SER A 1011 -31.59 -42.68 -6.63
CA SER A 1011 -31.78 -44.13 -6.71
C SER A 1011 -31.76 -44.59 -8.16
N THR A 1012 -31.75 -45.91 -8.38
CA THR A 1012 -31.90 -46.48 -9.72
C THR A 1012 -33.26 -46.16 -10.35
N ALA A 1013 -34.30 -45.93 -9.55
CA ALA A 1013 -35.64 -45.54 -10.01
C ALA A 1013 -35.79 -44.03 -10.24
N ALA A 1014 -34.98 -43.20 -9.59
CA ALA A 1014 -34.96 -41.74 -9.73
C ALA A 1014 -33.50 -41.22 -9.70
N PRO A 1015 -32.77 -41.32 -10.82
CA PRO A 1015 -31.37 -40.88 -10.89
C PRO A 1015 -31.27 -39.36 -10.93
N CYS A 1016 -30.37 -38.80 -10.12
CA CYS A 1016 -30.06 -37.37 -10.15
C CYS A 1016 -29.34 -37.02 -11.46
N GLN A 1017 -29.92 -36.15 -12.29
CA GLN A 1017 -29.31 -35.70 -13.54
C GLN A 1017 -28.45 -34.45 -13.33
N GLY A 1018 -27.29 -34.38 -13.99
CA GLY A 1018 -26.40 -33.21 -13.97
C GLY A 1018 -25.70 -32.96 -12.63
N VAL A 1019 -25.44 -34.02 -11.85
CA VAL A 1019 -24.71 -33.95 -10.57
C VAL A 1019 -23.35 -34.64 -10.67
N ASP A 1020 -22.36 -34.09 -9.97
CA ASP A 1020 -20.98 -34.57 -9.92
C ASP A 1020 -20.79 -35.72 -8.92
N LEU A 1021 -21.68 -35.79 -7.92
CA LEU A 1021 -21.74 -36.85 -6.93
C LEU A 1021 -23.20 -37.17 -6.59
N SER A 1022 -23.55 -38.46 -6.56
CA SER A 1022 -24.85 -38.93 -6.08
C SER A 1022 -24.75 -39.49 -4.66
N TRP A 1023 -25.77 -39.18 -3.87
CA TRP A 1023 -25.95 -39.69 -2.52
C TRP A 1023 -27.40 -40.14 -2.31
N SER A 1024 -27.59 -41.33 -1.73
CA SER A 1024 -28.91 -41.91 -1.45
C SER A 1024 -29.59 -41.33 -0.20
N GLN A 1025 -28.96 -40.37 0.46
CA GLN A 1025 -29.50 -39.70 1.63
C GLN A 1025 -30.51 -38.64 1.19
N SER A 1026 -31.70 -38.62 1.81
CA SER A 1026 -32.64 -37.51 1.66
C SER A 1026 -32.37 -36.40 2.68
N LEU A 1027 -32.61 -35.17 2.26
CA LEU A 1027 -32.75 -34.02 3.14
C LEU A 1027 -34.16 -34.04 3.76
N HIS A 1028 -34.31 -33.44 4.93
CA HIS A 1028 -35.62 -33.38 5.58
C HIS A 1028 -36.32 -32.10 5.10
N ASN A 1029 -37.62 -32.16 4.80
CA ASN A 1029 -38.29 -31.01 4.17
C ASN A 1029 -38.50 -29.83 5.14
N ASP A 1030 -38.47 -30.09 6.45
CA ASP A 1030 -38.77 -29.08 7.47
C ASP A 1030 -37.53 -28.31 7.96
N ALA A 1031 -36.47 -29.02 8.36
CA ALA A 1031 -35.25 -28.42 8.90
C ALA A 1031 -34.08 -29.41 8.97
N GLY A 1032 -32.87 -28.89 8.81
CA GLY A 1032 -31.64 -29.68 8.75
C GLY A 1032 -30.39 -28.81 8.69
N ALA A 1033 -29.23 -29.44 8.88
CA ALA A 1033 -27.93 -28.80 8.73
C ALA A 1033 -27.01 -29.65 7.84
N VAL A 1034 -26.44 -29.01 6.82
CA VAL A 1034 -25.44 -29.61 5.92
C VAL A 1034 -24.09 -28.98 6.24
N PHE A 1035 -23.09 -29.83 6.45
CA PHE A 1035 -21.73 -29.45 6.79
C PHE A 1035 -20.78 -29.89 5.67
N LEU A 1036 -19.94 -28.98 5.21
CA LEU A 1036 -18.75 -29.32 4.44
C LEU A 1036 -17.59 -29.47 5.44
N VAL A 1037 -17.00 -30.66 5.51
CA VAL A 1037 -16.02 -31.00 6.57
C VAL A 1037 -14.74 -31.50 5.93
N LYS A 1038 -13.59 -31.04 6.40
CA LYS A 1038 -12.27 -31.45 5.91
C LYS A 1038 -11.56 -32.36 6.91
N ASN A 1039 -10.93 -33.42 6.43
CA ASN A 1039 -10.03 -34.29 7.20
C ASN A 1039 -10.64 -34.96 8.45
N LYS A 1040 -11.98 -34.96 8.58
CA LYS A 1040 -12.66 -35.55 9.74
C LYS A 1040 -13.68 -36.62 9.33
N ASP A 1041 -13.83 -37.63 10.18
CA ASP A 1041 -14.80 -38.68 9.93
C ASP A 1041 -16.24 -38.24 10.23
N LYS A 1042 -16.59 -37.97 11.48
CA LYS A 1042 -17.82 -37.26 11.84
C LYS A 1042 -17.48 -36.10 12.77
N ILE A 1043 -18.12 -34.95 12.57
CA ILE A 1043 -18.01 -33.83 13.51
C ILE A 1043 -18.74 -34.17 14.81
N SER A 1044 -18.23 -33.69 15.93
CA SER A 1044 -18.84 -33.91 17.24
C SER A 1044 -19.65 -32.71 17.74
N GLY A 1045 -19.64 -31.60 17.00
CA GLY A 1045 -20.39 -30.38 17.33
C GLY A 1045 -20.33 -29.33 16.22
N VAL A 1046 -21.15 -28.28 16.33
CA VAL A 1046 -21.20 -27.19 15.33
C VAL A 1046 -19.98 -26.25 15.34
N ASN A 1047 -19.15 -26.30 16.39
CA ASN A 1047 -17.95 -25.47 16.55
C ASN A 1047 -16.67 -26.25 16.20
N ASP A 1048 -16.82 -27.39 15.54
CA ASP A 1048 -15.70 -28.23 15.17
C ASP A 1048 -14.81 -27.52 14.13
N SER A 1049 -13.52 -27.41 14.44
CA SER A 1049 -12.53 -26.69 13.63
C SER A 1049 -12.34 -27.25 12.21
N ASP A 1050 -12.79 -28.49 12.00
CA ASP A 1050 -12.75 -29.17 10.70
C ASP A 1050 -13.93 -28.80 9.78
N ILE A 1051 -14.92 -28.03 10.27
CA ILE A 1051 -16.02 -27.51 9.48
C ILE A 1051 -15.50 -26.39 8.58
N VAL A 1052 -15.63 -26.59 7.28
CA VAL A 1052 -15.24 -25.65 6.22
C VAL A 1052 -16.35 -24.64 6.00
N ASP A 1053 -17.59 -25.12 5.90
CA ASP A 1053 -18.78 -24.28 5.78
C ASP A 1053 -20.02 -25.05 6.27
N VAL A 1054 -21.05 -24.32 6.68
CA VAL A 1054 -22.30 -24.90 7.18
C VAL A 1054 -23.51 -24.17 6.59
N TYR A 1055 -24.46 -24.95 6.08
CA TYR A 1055 -25.74 -24.44 5.63
C TYR A 1055 -26.86 -25.04 6.50
N LYS A 1056 -27.48 -24.20 7.33
CA LYS A 1056 -28.61 -24.56 8.17
C LYS A 1056 -29.91 -24.09 7.50
N TYR A 1057 -30.94 -24.92 7.50
CA TYR A 1057 -32.25 -24.59 6.97
C TYR A 1057 -33.36 -25.05 7.92
N GLY A 1058 -34.50 -24.38 7.87
CA GLY A 1058 -35.58 -24.54 8.85
C GLY A 1058 -35.23 -24.00 10.25
N ASN A 1059 -36.14 -24.14 11.21
CA ASN A 1059 -36.01 -23.58 12.57
C ASN A 1059 -34.99 -24.34 13.45
N TRP A 1060 -33.69 -24.25 13.12
CA TRP A 1060 -32.59 -24.88 13.87
C TRP A 1060 -32.27 -24.12 15.19
N PRO A 1061 -32.26 -24.76 16.38
CA PRO A 1061 -32.05 -24.06 17.65
C PRO A 1061 -30.58 -23.65 17.90
N GLU A 1062 -30.36 -22.45 18.45
CA GLU A 1062 -29.05 -21.98 18.93
C GLU A 1062 -28.80 -22.41 20.39
N ILE A 1063 -27.67 -23.05 20.70
CA ILE A 1063 -27.31 -23.53 22.06
C ILE A 1063 -26.29 -22.56 22.70
N ASN A 1064 -26.55 -22.14 23.95
CA ASN A 1064 -25.77 -21.21 24.78
C ASN A 1064 -24.31 -21.65 25.10
N ILE A 1065 -23.36 -20.71 25.11
CA ILE A 1065 -21.94 -20.87 25.55
C ILE A 1065 -21.65 -19.89 26.73
N PRO A 1066 -20.86 -20.28 27.77
CA PRO A 1066 -20.54 -19.45 28.94
C PRO A 1066 -19.67 -18.22 28.63
N SER A 1067 -19.84 -17.17 29.43
CA SER A 1067 -19.26 -15.84 29.29
C SER A 1067 -17.80 -15.74 29.73
N ASP A 1068 -16.87 -15.87 28.79
CA ASP A 1068 -15.58 -15.16 28.78
C ASP A 1068 -15.15 -15.07 27.32
N PHE A 1069 -14.87 -13.84 26.84
CA PHE A 1069 -14.88 -13.35 25.44
C PHE A 1069 -16.24 -12.88 24.92
N SER A 1070 -16.55 -11.60 25.13
CA SER A 1070 -17.60 -10.89 24.39
C SER A 1070 -17.02 -10.20 23.16
N ALA A 1071 -16.93 -10.95 22.05
CA ALA A 1071 -17.12 -10.38 20.72
C ALA A 1071 -18.58 -10.64 20.34
N VAL A 1072 -19.45 -9.63 20.44
CA VAL A 1072 -20.86 -9.78 20.09
C VAL A 1072 -21.04 -9.42 18.61
N TYR A 1073 -21.13 -10.47 17.78
CA TYR A 1073 -22.04 -10.49 16.65
C TYR A 1073 -23.40 -10.98 17.18
N ASN A 1074 -24.48 -10.24 16.95
CA ASN A 1074 -25.86 -10.69 17.24
C ASN A 1074 -26.60 -10.91 15.91
N PRO A 1075 -27.16 -12.10 15.66
CA PRO A 1075 -27.91 -12.46 14.46
C PRO A 1075 -29.37 -11.98 14.55
N ASN A 1076 -29.92 -11.38 13.49
CA ASN A 1076 -31.36 -11.46 13.13
C ASN A 1076 -31.66 -10.82 11.75
N ASN A 1077 -31.93 -11.72 10.78
CA ASN A 1077 -32.90 -11.69 9.68
C ASN A 1077 -33.05 -10.49 8.72
N LEU A 1078 -32.98 -10.83 7.41
CA LEU A 1078 -34.11 -10.65 6.48
C LEU A 1078 -34.03 -11.69 5.34
N THR A 1079 -34.85 -12.73 5.46
CA THR A 1079 -35.18 -13.70 4.41
C THR A 1079 -36.20 -13.08 3.46
N ILE A 1080 -35.95 -13.07 2.14
CA ILE A 1080 -36.94 -12.70 1.12
C ILE A 1080 -37.46 -14.00 0.48
N ASN A 1081 -38.73 -14.32 0.73
CA ASN A 1081 -39.46 -15.40 0.03
C ASN A 1081 -39.90 -14.91 -1.36
N PHE A 1082 -39.59 -15.68 -2.40
CA PHE A 1082 -40.20 -15.49 -3.72
C PHE A 1082 -41.35 -16.48 -3.90
N THR A 1083 -42.59 -15.99 -3.94
CA THR A 1083 -43.75 -16.74 -4.44
C THR A 1083 -43.79 -16.67 -5.96
N TRP A 1084 -43.67 -17.81 -6.65
CA TRP A 1084 -43.97 -17.93 -8.07
C TRP A 1084 -45.47 -18.16 -8.28
N SER A 1085 -46.12 -17.29 -9.07
CA SER A 1085 -47.46 -17.56 -9.58
C SER A 1085 -47.38 -18.34 -10.88
N ALA A 1086 -47.94 -19.54 -10.91
CA ALA A 1086 -48.09 -20.36 -12.10
C ALA A 1086 -49.18 -19.81 -13.05
N ASN A 1087 -48.90 -19.80 -14.36
CA ASN A 1087 -49.79 -20.40 -15.37
C ASN A 1087 -49.06 -20.56 -16.72
N PRO A 1088 -49.46 -21.56 -17.54
CA PRO A 1088 -48.65 -22.23 -18.54
C PRO A 1088 -49.01 -21.78 -19.96
N GLN A 1089 -48.22 -22.10 -20.96
CA GLN A 1089 -48.67 -22.50 -22.31
C GLN A 1089 -47.44 -22.83 -23.18
N LEU A 1090 -47.52 -23.98 -23.86
CA LEU A 1090 -46.88 -24.35 -25.13
C LEU A 1090 -45.46 -24.97 -25.14
N THR A 1091 -45.51 -26.29 -24.97
CA THR A 1091 -44.77 -27.39 -25.61
C THR A 1091 -43.90 -27.09 -26.84
N TYR A 1092 -42.67 -27.63 -26.88
CA TYR A 1092 -41.98 -28.01 -28.12
C TYR A 1092 -41.32 -29.41 -28.00
N GLN A 1093 -41.51 -30.21 -29.05
CA GLN A 1093 -41.09 -31.60 -29.19
C GLN A 1093 -39.58 -31.76 -29.46
N ILE A 1094 -39.02 -32.86 -28.95
CA ILE A 1094 -37.72 -33.41 -29.32
C ILE A 1094 -37.84 -34.14 -30.67
N LYS A 1095 -36.90 -33.89 -31.58
CA LYS A 1095 -36.53 -34.83 -32.65
C LYS A 1095 -35.01 -35.03 -32.63
N GLU A 1096 -34.61 -36.28 -32.36
CA GLU A 1096 -33.28 -36.84 -32.64
C GLU A 1096 -33.01 -36.78 -34.17
N HIS A 1097 -31.80 -36.74 -34.72
CA HIS A 1097 -30.70 -37.71 -34.57
C HIS A 1097 -29.44 -37.23 -35.35
N ASN A 1098 -28.26 -37.72 -34.92
CA ASN A 1098 -26.97 -37.90 -35.62
C ASN A 1098 -25.73 -37.06 -35.18
N SER A 1099 -24.86 -37.77 -34.45
CA SER A 1099 -23.50 -37.56 -33.91
C SER A 1099 -22.42 -37.05 -34.90
N PRO A 1100 -21.12 -36.82 -34.51
CA PRO A 1100 -20.49 -36.95 -33.18
C PRO A 1100 -19.64 -35.75 -32.70
N ALA A 1101 -19.22 -35.89 -31.44
CA ALA A 1101 -18.40 -35.00 -30.62
C ALA A 1101 -17.16 -34.36 -31.27
N LYS A 1102 -16.83 -33.15 -30.80
CA LYS A 1102 -15.43 -32.76 -30.59
C LYS A 1102 -15.32 -31.79 -29.41
N ILE A 1103 -14.86 -32.34 -28.29
CA ILE A 1103 -14.24 -31.62 -27.19
C ILE A 1103 -12.86 -31.20 -27.68
N ILE A 1104 -12.49 -29.93 -27.49
CA ILE A 1104 -11.10 -29.48 -27.51
C ILE A 1104 -10.93 -28.56 -26.30
N PHE A 1105 -9.89 -28.87 -25.51
CA PHE A 1105 -9.59 -28.35 -24.17
C PHE A 1105 -9.42 -26.83 -24.10
#